data_AF-A0A8B8BRP2-F1
#
_entry.id   AF-A0A8B8BRP2-F1
#
_cell.length_a   1.000
_cell.length_b   1.000
_cell.length_c   1.000
_cell.angle_alpha   90.00
_cell.angle_beta   90.00
_cell.angle_gamma   90.00
#
_symmetry.space_group_name_H-M   'P 1'
#
loop_
_entity.id
_entity.type
_entity.pdbx_description
1 polymer ?
#
loop_
_entity_poly.entity_id
_entity_poly.type
_entity_poly.pdbx_seq_one_letter_code
_entity_poly.pdbx_strand_id
1 'polypeptide(L)'
;MKMKCTNLMIFLAGYFAVVAYDDLSYNKDASQSHTYPGPVYGAENAVDGNTATCMRTEQIGGTSPYESVWWKVDLGEVYSIYSVNILFKNYESQESRQRGRFAGFSLYISNTGDMTSSSLCYKDGPELPPLNFATDCTLSGRYVIFYNERLDGDTYPTEYIMDVYTELCEVTVKGCSKPGVYGMKCDIPCPTNCRYKTCHIKNGTCFRCVAGYMGTFCKTECPDNWYGFDCKQRCSGHCRDNDPCNKVTGQCDGGCAHGWYGVHCEQKCVGHCLNNASCNQANGTCEGGCAAGWIGSFCEKECSDGAYGYGCVNNCSGHCMNDSPCNKQTGHCDKGCKPGYTNVSCSKTCSSGTYGKDCTKKCSGYCLHNEPCNHIDGACTNGCQNGYIGNICNTSCEHGRYGKNCSRFCPSNCKLKTCQHTDGTCSCNAGWSGPNCSIACNYSYGENCQFSCDPLCVNQTCDRVDGSCQHLCPGDSSKSCDVAEPERINEGSSVISVALGGIFSALVILVIAIAVFLFRYKRKSSIMTKKKPSVSNTKQNLPMKTMKKQHYHDFINSDDSALSDEPDEPDDSAPVLPERNMRGPPTNKNIPVRNIKAQIANMSAKENAGFKYEYNDIPRGELYPCLEGKKPENKVKNRYVTIFSYDHSRVVINSPGNDGNGYIHANYIEDTKGVRSYIATQGPKPKTIADFWTMVSQEEVAVIVCLTNLKEGAKNKCAQYWPNVNDKLQGGNITIRNFGEKTYAEHIIRQFKIHNKAKGEDRFVTMYHYTAWADHGVADPLSLVVFHRQVMRATAQSNGKYTLVHCSAGVGRTGTYIALDALYREGQKSGKINVPMYVRTMRKDRMNMIQGDEQYKLLYLALMEAFNGQSRCLATEKFLRKYQDENCYTNCGNVRPNTTQKFALSTEFEELLALRKVYSNKDYELGQTHLSANYTQNVLPVEQYMCHLSYAKGRNTYYNAVLLQSFLEKDCMISGQYPLPEYTEDLLRLIRDFDARIVVFLCPVKDLACSSTWFPTKTQVKFVGNFTIKHVNEAKGSHVKMTKLILQAKENNDMRITVLECPTWKDRQSTADKRVLLDVIKEVKTEKINTEGRILVLSSDGAARCGPFFVVYNALEQITVDSEVDIFTIARQLQVRRTEFVSTLDDYQLCYDVIAEYLLNDCVYGNV
;
A
#
# COMPACT_ATOMS: atom_id res chain seq x y z
N MET A 1 23.07 25.37 68.56
CA MET A 1 23.03 24.21 69.50
C MET A 1 24.11 23.21 69.07
N LYS A 2 24.66 22.38 69.97
CA LYS A 2 25.76 21.45 69.62
C LYS A 2 25.24 20.16 68.98
N MET A 3 25.94 19.63 67.98
CA MET A 3 26.65 18.35 68.09
C MET A 3 27.66 18.16 66.96
N LYS A 4 28.85 17.63 67.30
CA LYS A 4 29.78 17.00 66.35
C LYS A 4 29.50 15.50 66.37
N CYS A 5 29.64 14.83 65.24
CA CYS A 5 30.00 13.40 65.20
C CYS A 5 31.37 13.27 64.54
N THR A 6 32.13 12.28 65.01
CA THR A 6 33.56 12.13 64.70
C THR A 6 33.80 10.92 63.80
N ASN A 7 34.97 10.86 63.16
CA ASN A 7 35.39 9.76 62.29
C ASN A 7 35.20 8.38 62.94
N LEU A 8 34.73 7.42 62.14
CA LEU A 8 34.99 6.00 62.37
C LEU A 8 35.49 5.36 61.07
N MET A 9 36.81 5.28 60.92
CA MET A 9 37.45 4.56 59.82
C MET A 9 37.31 3.06 60.07
N ILE A 10 36.40 2.39 59.35
CA ILE A 10 36.33 0.93 59.34
C ILE A 10 37.18 0.42 58.17
N PHE A 11 38.36 -0.10 58.49
CA PHE A 11 39.13 -0.93 57.56
C PHE A 11 38.41 -2.27 57.37
N LEU A 12 37.57 -2.37 56.34
CA LEU A 12 37.17 -3.67 55.81
C LEU A 12 38.30 -4.20 54.93
N ALA A 13 39.13 -5.08 55.49
CA ALA A 13 40.07 -5.87 54.71
C ALA A 13 39.28 -6.70 53.68
N GLY A 14 39.51 -6.44 52.40
CA GLY A 14 38.82 -7.12 51.31
C GLY A 14 39.20 -8.59 51.26
N TYR A 15 38.39 -9.44 51.87
CA TYR A 15 38.44 -10.89 51.66
C TYR A 15 38.05 -11.15 50.20
N PHE A 16 39.04 -11.36 49.33
CA PHE A 16 38.82 -11.80 47.96
C PHE A 16 38.29 -13.24 48.01
N ALA A 17 36.96 -13.36 48.11
CA ALA A 17 36.26 -14.62 47.97
C ALA A 17 36.53 -15.16 46.56
N VAL A 18 37.33 -16.23 46.46
CA VAL A 18 37.65 -16.89 45.19
C VAL A 18 36.35 -17.29 44.52
N VAL A 19 36.13 -16.79 43.30
CA VAL A 19 34.87 -16.96 42.58
C VAL A 19 34.88 -18.35 41.93
N ALA A 20 34.15 -19.28 42.52
CA ALA A 20 34.07 -20.67 42.07
C ALA A 20 33.08 -20.82 40.91
N TYR A 21 33.58 -20.62 39.69
CA TYR A 21 32.92 -21.03 38.45
C TYR A 21 33.77 -22.09 37.77
N ASP A 22 33.10 -23.15 37.31
CA ASP A 22 33.71 -24.26 36.59
C ASP A 22 34.02 -23.85 35.14
N ASP A 23 34.98 -24.51 34.51
CA ASP A 23 35.10 -24.46 33.06
C ASP A 23 34.09 -25.39 32.41
N LEU A 24 33.25 -24.83 31.52
CA LEU A 24 32.18 -25.54 30.83
C LEU A 24 32.63 -26.13 29.50
N SER A 25 33.71 -25.61 28.91
CA SER A 25 34.23 -26.04 27.60
C SER A 25 35.29 -27.14 27.70
N TYR A 26 35.91 -27.34 28.86
CA TYR A 26 36.93 -28.39 29.07
C TYR A 26 36.47 -29.77 28.59
N ASN A 27 37.25 -30.34 27.68
CA ASN A 27 37.04 -31.64 27.01
C ASN A 27 35.63 -31.81 26.40
N LYS A 28 35.15 -30.78 25.69
CA LYS A 28 33.89 -30.76 24.95
C LYS A 28 34.09 -30.88 23.44
N ASP A 29 33.02 -31.25 22.74
CA ASP A 29 32.98 -31.33 21.28
C ASP A 29 33.22 -29.94 20.66
N ALA A 30 34.39 -29.75 20.07
CA ALA A 30 34.77 -28.53 19.36
C ALA A 30 34.82 -28.77 17.84
N SER A 31 34.58 -27.72 17.06
CA SER A 31 34.61 -27.76 15.60
C SER A 31 35.08 -26.42 15.03
N GLN A 32 35.69 -26.44 13.84
CA GLN A 32 36.15 -25.24 13.16
C GLN A 32 35.93 -25.32 11.65
N SER A 33 36.00 -24.15 11.02
CA SER A 33 35.80 -23.92 9.59
C SER A 33 36.86 -24.56 8.69
N HIS A 34 38.01 -23.90 8.54
CA HIS A 34 39.10 -24.31 7.65
C HIS A 34 40.28 -24.75 8.52
N THR A 35 40.52 -26.06 8.66
CA THR A 35 41.62 -26.59 9.51
C THR A 35 42.95 -26.58 8.77
N TYR A 36 44.03 -26.15 9.43
CA TYR A 36 45.37 -26.14 8.85
C TYR A 36 45.93 -27.57 8.66
N PRO A 37 46.56 -27.91 7.52
CA PRO A 37 47.05 -29.26 7.24
C PRO A 37 48.05 -29.80 8.27
N GLY A 38 47.62 -30.78 9.06
CA GLY A 38 48.47 -31.56 9.96
C GLY A 38 47.67 -32.26 11.08
N PRO A 39 48.14 -33.39 11.62
CA PRO A 39 47.42 -34.18 12.64
C PRO A 39 47.48 -33.57 14.06
N VAL A 40 47.79 -32.28 14.19
CA VAL A 40 48.13 -31.62 15.48
C VAL A 40 47.42 -30.27 15.66
N TYR A 41 46.38 -29.99 14.86
CA TYR A 41 45.69 -28.69 14.81
C TYR A 41 44.16 -28.78 14.91
N GLY A 42 43.66 -29.87 15.51
CA GLY A 42 42.23 -30.10 15.76
C GLY A 42 41.58 -29.00 16.59
N ALA A 43 40.27 -28.84 16.44
CA ALA A 43 39.50 -27.81 17.16
C ALA A 43 39.44 -28.07 18.68
N GLU A 44 39.54 -29.35 19.06
CA GLU A 44 39.59 -29.90 20.41
C GLU A 44 40.81 -29.43 21.22
N ASN A 45 41.93 -29.14 20.55
CA ASN A 45 43.15 -28.58 21.18
C ASN A 45 42.92 -27.19 21.82
N ALA A 46 41.81 -26.51 21.51
CA ALA A 46 41.47 -25.24 22.15
C ALA A 46 40.71 -25.42 23.48
N VAL A 47 40.42 -26.66 23.89
CA VAL A 47 39.62 -26.98 25.09
C VAL A 47 40.11 -28.25 25.81
N ASP A 48 41.34 -28.70 25.55
CA ASP A 48 41.95 -29.89 26.19
C ASP A 48 42.55 -29.60 27.59
N GLY A 49 42.55 -28.33 28.02
CA GLY A 49 43.18 -27.87 29.26
C GLY A 49 44.72 -27.76 29.19
N ASN A 50 45.31 -27.95 28.00
CA ASN A 50 46.75 -28.03 27.78
C ASN A 50 47.21 -26.92 26.83
N THR A 51 47.22 -25.69 27.37
CA THR A 51 47.79 -24.42 26.83
C THR A 51 49.08 -24.47 25.98
N ALA A 52 49.81 -25.60 25.94
CA ALA A 52 50.93 -25.82 25.02
C ALA A 52 50.48 -26.27 23.61
N THR A 53 49.40 -27.07 23.52
CA THR A 53 48.70 -27.40 22.26
C THR A 53 47.84 -26.20 21.83
N CYS A 54 47.45 -26.17 20.55
CA CYS A 54 46.52 -25.18 20.02
C CYS A 54 45.77 -25.76 18.83
N MET A 55 44.54 -25.30 18.61
CA MET A 55 43.92 -25.41 17.29
C MET A 55 44.65 -24.50 16.30
N ARG A 56 44.52 -24.76 15.00
CA ARG A 56 44.95 -23.80 13.99
C ARG A 56 44.07 -23.84 12.75
N THR A 57 43.57 -22.68 12.37
CA THR A 57 42.86 -22.52 11.09
C THR A 57 43.85 -22.37 9.93
N GLU A 58 43.37 -22.63 8.71
CA GLU A 58 44.00 -22.07 7.52
C GLU A 58 44.03 -20.54 7.53
N GLN A 59 44.83 -19.99 6.62
CA GLN A 59 44.99 -18.54 6.46
C GLN A 59 43.68 -17.86 6.02
N ILE A 60 43.43 -16.64 6.49
CA ILE A 60 42.42 -15.72 5.93
C ILE A 60 43.05 -14.38 5.53
N GLY A 61 42.37 -13.65 4.64
CA GLY A 61 42.75 -12.31 4.18
C GLY A 61 43.36 -12.29 2.78
N GLY A 62 43.97 -11.15 2.41
CA GLY A 62 44.22 -10.76 1.01
C GLY A 62 45.21 -11.61 0.17
N THR A 63 45.80 -12.68 0.72
CA THR A 63 46.49 -13.71 -0.08
C THR A 63 45.89 -15.12 0.05
N SER A 64 44.75 -15.25 0.72
CA SER A 64 43.99 -16.49 0.94
C SER A 64 42.71 -16.56 0.08
N PRO A 65 42.23 -17.75 -0.32
CA PRO A 65 40.87 -17.92 -0.85
C PRO A 65 39.76 -17.78 0.21
N TYR A 66 40.10 -17.57 1.49
CA TYR A 66 39.14 -17.48 2.61
C TYR A 66 39.11 -16.08 3.23
N GLU A 67 37.94 -15.45 3.25
CA GLU A 67 37.72 -14.12 3.84
C GLU A 67 37.44 -14.18 5.37
N SER A 68 37.02 -15.33 5.91
CA SER A 68 36.73 -15.49 7.35
C SER A 68 36.89 -16.92 7.85
N VAL A 69 37.05 -17.05 9.17
CA VAL A 69 37.08 -18.33 9.91
C VAL A 69 36.21 -18.25 11.16
N TRP A 70 35.63 -19.41 11.51
CA TRP A 70 35.03 -19.65 12.81
C TRP A 70 35.61 -20.91 13.48
N TRP A 71 35.52 -20.91 14.80
CA TRP A 71 35.70 -22.05 15.71
C TRP A 71 34.53 -22.03 16.71
N LYS A 72 34.04 -23.19 17.16
CA LYS A 72 33.00 -23.26 18.18
C LYS A 72 33.10 -24.53 19.03
N VAL A 73 32.72 -24.40 20.29
CA VAL A 73 32.53 -25.51 21.23
C VAL A 73 31.05 -25.70 21.54
N ASP A 74 30.61 -26.95 21.60
CA ASP A 74 29.31 -27.38 22.08
C ASP A 74 29.42 -27.80 23.56
N LEU A 75 28.81 -27.02 24.45
CA LEU A 75 28.78 -27.32 25.89
C LEU A 75 27.88 -28.54 26.20
N GLY A 76 27.12 -29.04 25.22
CA GLY A 76 26.21 -30.19 25.28
C GLY A 76 24.79 -29.82 25.71
N GLU A 77 24.66 -28.89 26.66
CA GLU A 77 23.40 -28.37 27.18
C GLU A 77 23.38 -26.84 27.19
N VAL A 78 22.21 -26.24 27.42
CA VAL A 78 22.09 -24.77 27.53
C VAL A 78 22.54 -24.32 28.92
N TYR A 79 23.69 -23.64 28.99
CA TYR A 79 24.29 -23.16 30.23
C TYR A 79 24.15 -21.65 30.41
N SER A 80 24.13 -21.20 31.67
CA SER A 80 24.38 -19.80 32.03
C SER A 80 25.89 -19.56 32.09
N ILE A 81 26.37 -18.61 31.31
CA ILE A 81 27.80 -18.28 31.20
C ILE A 81 28.13 -17.09 32.11
N TYR A 82 29.35 -17.03 32.62
CA TYR A 82 29.91 -15.91 33.40
C TYR A 82 30.90 -15.10 32.57
N SER A 83 31.93 -15.76 32.03
CA SER A 83 32.98 -15.14 31.21
C SER A 83 33.52 -16.12 30.17
N VAL A 84 34.06 -15.59 29.08
CA VAL A 84 34.86 -16.35 28.10
C VAL A 84 36.28 -15.83 28.18
N ASN A 85 37.24 -16.75 28.28
CA ASN A 85 38.67 -16.47 28.41
C ASN A 85 39.37 -17.20 27.26
N ILE A 86 40.32 -16.55 26.59
CA ILE A 86 40.98 -17.03 25.37
C ILE A 86 42.47 -16.82 25.50
N LEU A 87 43.23 -17.91 25.35
CA LEU A 87 44.68 -17.89 25.18
C LEU A 87 45.00 -18.07 23.70
N PHE A 88 45.55 -17.04 23.06
CA PHE A 88 46.05 -17.07 21.69
C PHE A 88 47.55 -17.39 21.66
N LYS A 89 48.05 -18.04 20.60
CA LYS A 89 49.45 -18.46 20.53
C LYS A 89 50.42 -17.28 20.63
N ASN A 90 51.24 -17.27 21.68
CA ASN A 90 52.42 -16.43 21.77
C ASN A 90 53.64 -17.15 21.18
N TYR A 91 54.54 -16.39 20.57
CA TYR A 91 55.84 -16.81 20.08
C TYR A 91 56.88 -15.80 20.58
N GLU A 92 58.02 -16.26 21.08
CA GLU A 92 59.05 -15.39 21.66
C GLU A 92 59.44 -14.26 20.70
N SER A 93 59.53 -13.03 21.23
CA SER A 93 59.77 -11.78 20.49
C SER A 93 58.73 -11.37 19.43
N GLN A 94 57.60 -12.07 19.27
CA GLN A 94 56.60 -11.79 18.23
C GLN A 94 55.19 -11.42 18.76
N GLU A 95 55.06 -11.02 20.04
CA GLU A 95 53.76 -10.74 20.67
C GLU A 95 52.88 -9.77 19.86
N SER A 96 53.42 -8.61 19.47
CA SER A 96 52.68 -7.58 18.70
C SER A 96 52.10 -8.13 17.38
N ARG A 97 52.87 -8.95 16.64
CA ARG A 97 52.41 -9.62 15.41
C ARG A 97 51.22 -10.54 15.69
N GLN A 98 51.26 -11.29 16.78
CA GLN A 98 50.18 -12.22 17.13
C GLN A 98 48.95 -11.49 17.66
N ARG A 99 49.12 -10.36 18.36
CA ARG A 99 48.00 -9.50 18.76
C ARG A 99 47.30 -8.90 17.54
N GLY A 100 48.06 -8.46 16.52
CA GLY A 100 47.53 -8.05 15.21
C GLY A 100 46.84 -9.16 14.40
N ARG A 101 47.12 -10.44 14.70
CA ARG A 101 46.39 -11.59 14.12
C ARG A 101 45.10 -11.90 14.89
N PHE A 102 45.17 -11.87 16.21
CA PHE A 102 44.03 -12.11 17.08
C PHE A 102 42.94 -11.03 16.93
N ALA A 103 43.36 -9.79 16.61
CA ALA A 103 42.48 -8.64 16.45
C ALA A 103 41.35 -8.81 15.42
N GLY A 104 40.26 -8.07 15.60
CA GLY A 104 39.08 -8.04 14.72
C GLY A 104 38.03 -9.12 15.01
N PHE A 105 38.26 -9.97 16.02
CA PHE A 105 37.38 -11.11 16.31
C PHE A 105 36.03 -10.73 16.94
N SER A 106 35.13 -11.71 17.02
CA SER A 106 33.83 -11.61 17.69
C SER A 106 33.46 -12.92 18.37
N LEU A 107 32.75 -12.82 19.49
CA LEU A 107 32.25 -13.95 20.28
C LEU A 107 30.71 -13.95 20.26
N TYR A 108 30.14 -15.08 19.86
CA TYR A 108 28.71 -15.29 19.80
C TYR A 108 28.27 -16.48 20.64
N ILE A 109 27.12 -16.34 21.30
CA ILE A 109 26.49 -17.36 22.14
C ILE A 109 25.22 -17.85 21.45
N SER A 110 25.12 -19.14 21.15
CA SER A 110 24.03 -19.72 20.37
C SER A 110 23.38 -20.93 21.06
N ASN A 111 22.11 -21.20 20.75
CA ASN A 111 21.40 -22.41 21.17
C ASN A 111 21.32 -23.48 20.07
N THR A 112 21.68 -23.11 18.84
CA THR A 112 21.51 -23.91 17.61
C THR A 112 22.83 -24.28 16.95
N GLY A 113 23.94 -23.63 17.33
CA GLY A 113 25.24 -23.78 16.68
C GLY A 113 25.35 -23.03 15.35
N ASP A 114 24.30 -22.29 14.98
CA ASP A 114 24.25 -21.30 13.90
C ASP A 114 24.52 -19.88 14.45
N MET A 115 25.11 -19.05 13.60
CA MET A 115 25.48 -17.66 13.88
C MET A 115 24.32 -16.68 13.61
N THR A 116 23.42 -16.96 12.65
CA THR A 116 22.28 -16.06 12.34
C THR A 116 21.24 -15.97 13.47
N SER A 117 21.18 -17.02 14.30
CA SER A 117 20.29 -17.14 15.46
C SER A 117 21.02 -17.00 16.82
N SER A 118 22.26 -16.49 16.79
CA SER A 118 23.10 -16.28 17.97
C SER A 118 22.93 -14.88 18.62
N SER A 119 23.48 -14.70 19.82
CA SER A 119 23.61 -13.41 20.51
C SER A 119 25.08 -13.00 20.58
N LEU A 120 25.41 -11.79 20.15
CA LEU A 120 26.76 -11.24 20.31
C LEU A 120 27.08 -11.06 21.80
N CYS A 121 28.20 -11.60 22.25
CA CYS A 121 28.76 -11.40 23.59
C CYS A 121 29.85 -10.32 23.58
N TYR A 122 30.75 -10.35 22.59
CA TYR A 122 31.86 -9.41 22.45
C TYR A 122 32.21 -9.22 20.97
N LYS A 123 32.61 -8.01 20.58
CA LYS A 123 33.32 -7.74 19.32
C LYS A 123 34.54 -6.87 19.66
N ASP A 124 35.66 -7.20 19.04
CA ASP A 124 36.94 -6.55 19.29
C ASP A 124 36.93 -5.06 18.87
N GLY A 125 37.75 -4.27 19.56
CA GLY A 125 37.90 -2.84 19.32
C GLY A 125 39.00 -2.50 18.31
N PRO A 126 39.29 -1.21 18.07
CA PRO A 126 40.42 -0.80 17.22
C PRO A 126 41.79 -0.95 17.90
N GLU A 127 41.83 -1.18 19.22
CA GLU A 127 43.05 -1.44 19.98
C GLU A 127 43.39 -2.93 19.96
N LEU A 128 44.67 -3.29 19.79
CA LEU A 128 45.10 -4.69 19.73
C LEU A 128 44.80 -5.47 21.03
N PRO A 129 44.01 -6.57 20.99
CA PRO A 129 43.70 -7.36 22.17
C PRO A 129 44.96 -8.02 22.77
N PRO A 130 44.99 -8.29 24.09
CA PRO A 130 46.06 -9.08 24.70
C PRO A 130 45.95 -10.56 24.30
N LEU A 131 47.08 -11.27 24.18
CA LEU A 131 47.07 -12.71 23.82
C LEU A 131 46.44 -13.62 24.88
N ASN A 132 46.33 -13.15 26.12
CA ASN A 132 45.48 -13.75 27.14
C ASN A 132 44.34 -12.75 27.39
N PHE A 133 43.18 -13.03 26.79
CA PHE A 133 42.00 -12.17 26.80
C PHE A 133 40.90 -12.78 27.65
N ALA A 134 40.15 -11.95 28.38
CA ALA A 134 38.98 -12.38 29.12
C ALA A 134 37.90 -11.29 29.07
N THR A 135 36.64 -11.71 28.86
CA THR A 135 35.47 -10.83 28.91
C THR A 135 34.34 -11.45 29.70
N ASP A 136 33.69 -10.64 30.54
CA ASP A 136 32.39 -10.99 31.14
C ASP A 136 31.39 -11.22 30.00
N CYS A 137 30.63 -12.32 30.11
CA CYS A 137 29.78 -12.87 29.05
C CYS A 137 28.51 -13.46 29.67
N THR A 138 27.72 -12.64 30.35
CA THR A 138 26.60 -13.09 31.22
C THR A 138 25.33 -13.47 30.46
N LEU A 139 25.48 -14.27 29.39
CA LEU A 139 24.43 -14.78 28.52
C LEU A 139 24.05 -16.25 28.85
N SER A 140 23.15 -16.83 28.07
CA SER A 140 22.77 -18.24 28.13
C SER A 140 22.78 -18.85 26.73
N GLY A 141 23.40 -20.03 26.59
CA GLY A 141 23.54 -20.75 25.33
C GLY A 141 24.15 -22.14 25.49
N ARG A 142 24.10 -22.92 24.41
CA ARG A 142 24.75 -24.24 24.30
C ARG A 142 26.08 -24.18 23.56
N TYR A 143 26.25 -23.21 22.65
CA TYR A 143 27.45 -23.07 21.83
C TYR A 143 28.11 -21.73 22.09
N VAL A 144 29.44 -21.74 22.22
CA VAL A 144 30.29 -20.54 22.17
C VAL A 144 31.03 -20.56 20.83
N ILE A 145 30.89 -19.48 20.06
CA ILE A 145 31.43 -19.36 18.70
C ILE A 145 32.42 -18.19 18.67
N PHE A 146 33.67 -18.48 18.31
CA PHE A 146 34.67 -17.51 17.89
C PHE A 146 34.57 -17.30 16.38
N TYR A 147 34.61 -16.06 15.92
CA TYR A 147 34.58 -15.68 14.51
C TYR A 147 35.58 -14.54 14.25
N ASN A 148 36.32 -14.60 13.14
CA ASN A 148 37.26 -13.55 12.72
C ASN A 148 37.25 -13.41 11.18
N GLU A 149 37.38 -12.19 10.68
CA GLU A 149 37.21 -11.86 9.25
C GLU A 149 38.24 -10.83 8.74
N ARG A 150 38.59 -10.95 7.47
CA ARG A 150 39.55 -10.11 6.73
C ARG A 150 39.02 -9.96 5.29
N LEU A 151 38.28 -8.88 5.05
CA LEU A 151 37.57 -8.64 3.79
C LEU A 151 38.39 -7.79 2.81
N ASP A 152 38.36 -8.16 1.53
CA ASP A 152 39.14 -7.50 0.49
C ASP A 152 38.58 -6.10 0.16
N GLY A 153 39.35 -5.08 0.53
CA GLY A 153 39.04 -3.66 0.30
C GLY A 153 38.58 -2.88 1.54
N ASP A 154 38.39 -3.54 2.69
CA ASP A 154 38.10 -2.87 3.96
C ASP A 154 39.38 -2.32 4.63
N THR A 155 39.27 -1.18 5.30
CA THR A 155 40.40 -0.50 5.97
C THR A 155 40.50 -0.92 7.43
N TYR A 156 41.40 -1.86 7.73
CA TYR A 156 41.76 -2.25 9.09
C TYR A 156 42.81 -1.29 9.70
N PRO A 157 42.91 -1.17 11.04
CA PRO A 157 43.97 -0.40 11.69
C PRO A 157 45.37 -0.91 11.31
N THR A 158 46.37 -0.03 11.21
CA THR A 158 47.71 -0.35 10.69
C THR A 158 48.46 -1.48 11.41
N GLU A 159 48.10 -1.76 12.67
CA GLU A 159 48.71 -2.82 13.47
C GLU A 159 48.04 -4.21 13.27
N TYR A 160 46.93 -4.27 12.54
CA TYR A 160 46.27 -5.52 12.18
C TYR A 160 47.07 -6.24 11.09
N ILE A 161 47.25 -7.54 11.26
CA ILE A 161 47.77 -8.40 10.21
C ILE A 161 46.61 -8.76 9.28
N MET A 162 46.79 -8.54 7.97
CA MET A 162 45.82 -8.96 6.95
C MET A 162 45.83 -10.47 6.76
N ASP A 163 47.00 -11.09 6.66
CA ASP A 163 47.18 -12.53 6.46
C ASP A 163 47.27 -13.30 7.81
N VAL A 164 46.09 -13.72 8.28
CA VAL A 164 45.88 -14.26 9.62
C VAL A 164 45.76 -15.78 9.60
N TYR A 165 46.51 -16.45 10.47
CA TYR A 165 46.16 -17.78 10.95
C TYR A 165 45.58 -17.60 12.35
N THR A 166 44.43 -18.21 12.65
CA THR A 166 43.87 -18.22 14.00
C THR A 166 44.49 -19.39 14.76
N GLU A 167 45.11 -19.11 15.91
CA GLU A 167 45.88 -20.08 16.70
C GLU A 167 45.40 -20.02 18.18
N LEU A 168 44.24 -20.63 18.49
CA LEU A 168 43.69 -20.64 19.87
C LEU A 168 44.26 -21.84 20.65
N CYS A 169 44.83 -21.58 21.82
CA CYS A 169 45.52 -22.56 22.66
C CYS A 169 44.78 -22.91 23.95
N GLU A 170 43.79 -22.11 24.33
CA GLU A 170 42.81 -22.45 25.38
C GLU A 170 41.59 -21.52 25.24
N VAL A 171 40.38 -22.04 25.42
CA VAL A 171 39.12 -21.29 25.41
C VAL A 171 38.28 -21.75 26.60
N THR A 172 38.56 -21.19 27.77
CA THR A 172 37.86 -21.47 29.04
C THR A 172 36.53 -20.70 29.09
N VAL A 173 35.40 -21.41 29.11
CA VAL A 173 34.05 -20.86 29.21
C VAL A 173 33.54 -21.02 30.64
N LYS A 174 33.70 -19.99 31.47
CA LYS A 174 33.38 -20.09 32.90
C LYS A 174 31.88 -20.00 33.15
N GLY A 175 31.36 -20.87 34.00
CA GLY A 175 29.96 -20.85 34.46
C GLY A 175 29.68 -21.86 35.56
N CYS A 176 28.48 -22.44 35.57
CA CYS A 176 28.09 -23.47 36.53
C CYS A 176 27.99 -24.85 35.86
N SER A 177 28.85 -25.81 36.22
CA SER A 177 28.87 -27.16 35.63
C SER A 177 27.54 -27.91 35.75
N LYS A 178 26.81 -27.64 36.84
CA LYS A 178 25.42 -28.07 37.06
C LYS A 178 24.46 -27.12 36.33
N PRO A 179 23.69 -27.57 35.33
CA PRO A 179 22.74 -26.71 34.63
C PRO A 179 21.57 -26.29 35.52
N GLY A 180 21.05 -25.08 35.30
CA GLY A 180 19.88 -24.55 36.01
C GLY A 180 20.12 -24.03 37.43
N VAL A 181 21.33 -23.57 37.73
CA VAL A 181 21.70 -22.92 39.00
C VAL A 181 22.41 -21.58 38.76
N TYR A 182 22.54 -20.76 39.80
CA TYR A 182 23.23 -19.47 39.81
C TYR A 182 23.85 -19.17 41.18
N GLY A 183 24.50 -18.02 41.30
CA GLY A 183 25.20 -17.56 42.50
C GLY A 183 26.69 -17.93 42.47
N MET A 184 27.48 -17.33 43.37
CA MET A 184 28.95 -17.45 43.40
C MET A 184 29.48 -18.84 43.84
N LYS A 185 28.57 -19.81 44.06
CA LYS A 185 28.85 -21.20 44.42
C LYS A 185 28.06 -22.20 43.57
N CYS A 186 27.29 -21.74 42.58
CA CYS A 186 26.44 -22.59 41.74
C CYS A 186 25.48 -23.51 42.52
N ASP A 187 25.01 -23.05 43.68
CA ASP A 187 24.16 -23.79 44.62
C ASP A 187 22.69 -23.37 44.60
N ILE A 188 22.38 -22.15 44.15
CA ILE A 188 21.01 -21.61 44.13
C ILE A 188 20.28 -22.03 42.84
N PRO A 189 19.15 -22.74 42.88
CA PRO A 189 18.43 -23.14 41.67
C PRO A 189 17.78 -21.93 40.96
N CYS A 190 17.88 -21.89 39.64
CA CYS A 190 17.14 -20.94 38.81
C CYS A 190 15.61 -21.13 38.99
N PRO A 191 14.79 -20.07 38.88
CA PRO A 191 13.34 -20.18 38.93
C PRO A 191 12.78 -21.23 37.95
N THR A 192 11.85 -22.06 38.43
CA THR A 192 11.33 -23.26 37.73
C THR A 192 10.86 -22.99 36.30
N ASN A 193 10.30 -21.81 36.06
CA ASN A 193 9.70 -21.40 34.80
C ASN A 193 10.65 -20.61 33.88
N CYS A 194 11.94 -20.49 34.23
CA CYS A 194 12.95 -20.00 33.29
C CYS A 194 13.06 -20.94 32.09
N ARG A 195 13.13 -20.39 30.88
CA ARG A 195 13.31 -21.17 29.64
C ARG A 195 14.69 -21.85 29.64
N TYR A 196 14.71 -23.12 29.25
CA TYR A 196 15.88 -24.01 29.40
C TYR A 196 16.40 -24.11 30.85
N LYS A 197 15.59 -23.75 31.85
CA LYS A 197 15.98 -23.56 33.26
C LYS A 197 17.11 -22.53 33.49
N THR A 198 17.48 -21.73 32.49
CA THR A 198 18.63 -20.81 32.61
C THR A 198 18.26 -19.41 33.12
N CYS A 199 19.11 -18.87 33.99
CA CYS A 199 18.96 -17.56 34.60
C CYS A 199 20.31 -16.87 34.75
N HIS A 200 20.30 -15.54 34.83
CA HIS A 200 21.52 -14.72 34.86
C HIS A 200 22.37 -15.04 36.11
N ILE A 201 23.61 -15.48 35.87
CA ILE A 201 24.41 -16.25 36.84
C ILE A 201 24.75 -15.51 38.13
N LYS A 202 24.71 -14.17 38.13
CA LYS A 202 24.99 -13.32 39.30
C LYS A 202 23.75 -13.04 40.18
N ASN A 203 22.52 -13.13 39.68
CA ASN A 203 21.32 -12.65 40.39
C ASN A 203 20.01 -13.45 40.18
N GLY A 204 20.00 -14.50 39.35
CA GLY A 204 18.87 -15.43 39.24
C GLY A 204 17.69 -14.98 38.38
N THR A 205 17.75 -13.82 37.71
CA THR A 205 16.67 -13.40 36.80
C THR A 205 16.64 -14.27 35.55
N CYS A 206 15.47 -14.78 35.15
CA CYS A 206 15.34 -15.61 33.95
C CYS A 206 15.66 -14.80 32.69
N PHE A 207 16.40 -15.39 31.74
CA PHE A 207 16.65 -14.74 30.44
C PHE A 207 15.39 -14.66 29.57
N ARG A 208 14.54 -15.69 29.64
CA ARG A 208 13.18 -15.79 29.08
C ARG A 208 12.35 -16.74 29.94
N CYS A 209 11.03 -16.66 29.88
CA CYS A 209 10.11 -17.60 30.49
C CYS A 209 9.72 -18.74 29.55
N VAL A 210 9.29 -19.86 30.12
CA VAL A 210 8.52 -20.88 29.39
C VAL A 210 7.12 -20.33 29.04
N ALA A 211 6.42 -21.00 28.12
CA ALA A 211 5.09 -20.58 27.73
C ALA A 211 4.09 -20.69 28.91
N GLY A 212 3.20 -19.71 29.05
CA GLY A 212 2.27 -19.62 30.19
C GLY A 212 2.73 -18.75 31.36
N TYR A 213 3.98 -18.24 31.34
CA TYR A 213 4.55 -17.45 32.43
C TYR A 213 5.31 -16.18 31.97
N MET A 214 5.37 -15.19 32.87
CA MET A 214 6.01 -13.89 32.68
C MET A 214 6.64 -13.33 33.98
N GLY A 215 7.34 -12.20 33.85
CA GLY A 215 8.04 -11.51 34.93
C GLY A 215 9.51 -11.91 35.06
N THR A 216 10.30 -11.11 35.77
CA THR A 216 11.78 -11.24 35.88
C THR A 216 12.28 -12.58 36.44
N PHE A 217 11.42 -13.30 37.17
CA PHE A 217 11.68 -14.64 37.70
C PHE A 217 10.65 -15.68 37.21
N CYS A 218 9.83 -15.34 36.20
CA CYS A 218 8.80 -16.21 35.61
C CYS A 218 7.78 -16.81 36.61
N LYS A 219 7.56 -16.14 37.74
CA LYS A 219 6.65 -16.58 38.83
C LYS A 219 5.18 -16.24 38.59
N THR A 220 4.89 -15.37 37.62
CA THR A 220 3.53 -14.91 37.34
C THR A 220 3.01 -15.63 36.10
N GLU A 221 1.83 -16.25 36.19
CA GLU A 221 1.14 -16.80 35.01
C GLU A 221 0.76 -15.69 34.02
N CYS A 222 0.46 -16.07 32.77
CA CYS A 222 -0.18 -15.15 31.85
C CYS A 222 -1.54 -14.65 32.38
N PRO A 223 -1.86 -13.35 32.21
CA PRO A 223 -3.22 -12.87 32.34
C PRO A 223 -4.11 -13.55 31.29
N ASP A 224 -5.39 -13.71 31.59
CA ASP A 224 -6.37 -14.55 30.87
C ASP A 224 -6.62 -14.19 29.38
N ASN A 225 -6.06 -13.07 28.92
CA ASN A 225 -6.09 -12.61 27.54
C ASN A 225 -4.74 -12.79 26.81
N TRP A 226 -3.75 -13.46 27.40
CA TRP A 226 -2.40 -13.62 26.88
C TRP A 226 -1.88 -15.05 27.04
N TYR A 227 -0.97 -15.46 26.17
CA TYR A 227 -0.39 -16.80 26.13
C TYR A 227 1.05 -16.84 25.58
N GLY A 228 1.66 -18.02 25.64
CA GLY A 228 2.96 -18.30 25.03
C GLY A 228 4.14 -17.79 25.85
N PHE A 229 5.33 -17.81 25.25
CA PHE A 229 6.58 -17.40 25.92
C PHE A 229 6.53 -15.93 26.35
N ASP A 230 6.95 -15.67 27.59
CA ASP A 230 6.90 -14.36 28.25
C ASP A 230 5.50 -13.71 28.25
N CYS A 231 4.43 -14.48 27.98
CA CYS A 231 3.05 -14.00 27.77
C CYS A 231 2.92 -12.89 26.71
N LYS A 232 3.75 -12.92 25.66
CA LYS A 232 3.81 -11.89 24.61
C LYS A 232 2.78 -12.05 23.48
N GLN A 233 1.98 -13.11 23.47
CA GLN A 233 0.94 -13.36 22.46
C GLN A 233 -0.44 -13.14 23.08
N ARG A 234 -1.39 -12.57 22.34
CA ARG A 234 -2.73 -12.22 22.86
C ARG A 234 -3.77 -13.22 22.34
N CYS A 235 -4.66 -13.68 23.22
CA CYS A 235 -5.84 -14.46 22.85
C CYS A 235 -6.70 -13.72 21.82
N SER A 236 -7.44 -14.45 20.99
CA SER A 236 -8.42 -13.88 20.05
C SER A 236 -9.57 -13.16 20.75
N GLY A 237 -9.95 -13.61 21.95
CA GLY A 237 -11.18 -13.19 22.63
C GLY A 237 -12.45 -13.80 22.01
N HIS A 238 -12.31 -14.90 21.26
CA HIS A 238 -13.40 -15.57 20.53
C HIS A 238 -13.51 -17.07 20.86
N CYS A 239 -12.94 -17.49 22.00
CA CYS A 239 -13.28 -18.76 22.63
C CYS A 239 -14.77 -18.79 23.02
N ARG A 240 -15.36 -19.99 23.08
CA ARG A 240 -16.76 -20.16 23.43
C ARG A 240 -17.06 -19.56 24.82
N ASP A 241 -18.27 -19.01 24.98
CA ASP A 241 -18.81 -18.47 26.23
C ASP A 241 -17.94 -17.39 26.93
N ASN A 242 -16.97 -16.80 26.19
CA ASN A 242 -15.91 -15.90 26.66
C ASN A 242 -14.90 -16.55 27.63
N ASP A 243 -14.72 -17.87 27.57
CA ASP A 243 -13.67 -18.57 28.32
C ASP A 243 -12.26 -18.04 27.98
N PRO A 244 -11.32 -18.05 28.95
CA PRO A 244 -9.94 -17.66 28.70
C PRO A 244 -9.24 -18.65 27.76
N CYS A 245 -8.39 -18.16 26.85
CA CYS A 245 -7.61 -19.06 26.01
C CYS A 245 -6.47 -19.71 26.79
N ASN A 246 -6.06 -20.91 26.38
CA ASN A 246 -5.03 -21.68 27.04
C ASN A 246 -3.71 -20.88 27.14
N LYS A 247 -3.26 -20.60 28.37
CA LYS A 247 -2.09 -19.72 28.63
C LYS A 247 -0.79 -20.23 27.99
N VAL A 248 -0.68 -21.53 27.68
CA VAL A 248 0.51 -22.11 27.05
C VAL A 248 0.40 -22.05 25.53
N THR A 249 -0.69 -22.58 24.95
CA THR A 249 -0.83 -22.80 23.50
C THR A 249 -1.59 -21.69 22.77
N GLY A 250 -2.39 -20.89 23.48
CA GLY A 250 -3.34 -19.93 22.92
C GLY A 250 -4.62 -20.55 22.36
N GLN A 251 -4.81 -21.86 22.51
CA GLN A 251 -5.97 -22.59 21.99
C GLN A 251 -7.22 -22.35 22.84
N CYS A 252 -8.39 -22.36 22.23
CA CYS A 252 -9.67 -22.36 22.94
C CYS A 252 -10.10 -23.82 23.17
N ASP A 253 -9.78 -24.38 24.33
CA ASP A 253 -9.99 -25.81 24.60
C ASP A 253 -11.48 -26.21 24.65
N GLY A 254 -12.38 -25.26 24.99
CA GLY A 254 -13.84 -25.40 24.85
C GLY A 254 -14.37 -25.24 23.42
N GLY A 255 -13.51 -24.96 22.44
CA GLY A 255 -13.88 -24.59 21.07
C GLY A 255 -14.24 -23.11 20.91
N CYS A 256 -14.76 -22.76 19.73
CA CYS A 256 -15.00 -21.37 19.34
C CYS A 256 -16.40 -20.86 19.69
N ALA A 257 -16.50 -19.54 19.83
CA ALA A 257 -17.77 -18.81 19.86
C ALA A 257 -18.51 -18.89 18.51
N HIS A 258 -19.82 -18.65 18.53
CA HIS A 258 -20.65 -18.66 17.31
C HIS A 258 -20.11 -17.68 16.26
N GLY A 259 -19.95 -18.17 15.02
CA GLY A 259 -19.40 -17.39 13.91
C GLY A 259 -17.87 -17.33 13.83
N TRP A 260 -17.14 -18.11 14.65
CA TRP A 260 -15.67 -18.19 14.63
C TRP A 260 -15.16 -19.64 14.50
N TYR A 261 -13.98 -19.79 13.90
CA TYR A 261 -13.28 -21.06 13.69
C TYR A 261 -11.75 -20.84 13.67
N GLY A 262 -11.00 -21.94 13.61
CA GLY A 262 -9.53 -21.94 13.64
C GLY A 262 -8.98 -22.31 15.02
N VAL A 263 -7.70 -22.67 15.09
CA VAL A 263 -7.08 -23.27 16.30
C VAL A 263 -7.08 -22.30 17.49
N HIS A 264 -7.07 -20.99 17.24
CA HIS A 264 -7.17 -19.95 18.26
C HIS A 264 -8.49 -19.16 18.14
N CYS A 265 -9.46 -19.68 17.37
CA CYS A 265 -10.73 -19.03 17.04
C CYS A 265 -10.57 -17.63 16.41
N GLU A 266 -9.46 -17.43 15.71
CA GLU A 266 -9.04 -16.15 15.13
C GLU A 266 -9.72 -15.83 13.79
N GLN A 267 -10.44 -16.79 13.19
CA GLN A 267 -11.02 -16.68 11.86
C GLN A 267 -12.54 -16.62 11.94
N LYS A 268 -13.15 -15.60 11.32
CA LYS A 268 -14.61 -15.47 11.29
C LYS A 268 -15.19 -16.36 10.19
N CYS A 269 -16.27 -17.11 10.48
CA CYS A 269 -17.07 -17.78 9.46
C CYS A 269 -17.47 -16.77 8.37
N VAL A 270 -17.09 -17.06 7.12
CA VAL A 270 -17.40 -16.20 5.95
C VAL A 270 -18.78 -16.51 5.38
N GLY A 271 -19.29 -17.72 5.64
CA GLY A 271 -20.38 -18.33 4.91
C GLY A 271 -21.80 -18.06 5.38
N HIS A 272 -22.70 -18.04 4.40
CA HIS A 272 -24.14 -18.15 4.62
C HIS A 272 -24.55 -19.62 4.72
N CYS A 273 -24.19 -20.29 5.82
CA CYS A 273 -24.57 -21.69 6.05
C CYS A 273 -26.10 -21.86 6.14
N LEU A 274 -26.60 -23.05 5.78
CA LEU A 274 -28.02 -23.40 5.84
C LEU A 274 -28.60 -23.14 7.23
N ASN A 275 -29.83 -22.59 7.28
CA ASN A 275 -30.56 -22.25 8.51
C ASN A 275 -29.80 -21.32 9.48
N ASN A 276 -28.81 -20.55 8.99
CA ASN A 276 -27.93 -19.70 9.80
C ASN A 276 -27.15 -20.50 10.88
N ALA A 277 -26.81 -21.76 10.59
CA ALA A 277 -25.95 -22.58 11.43
C ALA A 277 -24.52 -22.01 11.51
N SER A 278 -23.80 -22.27 12.61
CA SER A 278 -22.37 -21.99 12.67
C SER A 278 -21.60 -22.89 11.69
N CYS A 279 -20.54 -22.35 11.10
CA CYS A 279 -19.58 -23.16 10.34
C CYS A 279 -18.80 -24.12 11.27
N ASN A 280 -18.21 -25.18 10.70
CA ASN A 280 -17.36 -26.12 11.40
C ASN A 280 -16.18 -25.39 12.05
N GLN A 281 -15.97 -25.60 13.35
CA GLN A 281 -15.06 -24.80 14.17
C GLN A 281 -13.57 -25.08 13.91
N ALA A 282 -13.24 -26.20 13.25
CA ALA A 282 -11.87 -26.56 12.88
C ALA A 282 -11.50 -26.10 11.46
N ASN A 283 -12.41 -26.24 10.49
CA ASN A 283 -12.10 -26.03 9.07
C ASN A 283 -12.93 -24.94 8.37
N GLY A 284 -13.93 -24.34 9.03
CA GLY A 284 -14.72 -23.22 8.50
C GLY A 284 -15.85 -23.59 7.52
N THR A 285 -16.04 -24.86 7.19
CA THR A 285 -17.03 -25.30 6.17
C THR A 285 -18.46 -25.38 6.72
N CYS A 286 -19.46 -25.29 5.84
CA CYS A 286 -20.87 -25.44 6.20
C CYS A 286 -21.34 -26.87 5.95
N GLU A 287 -21.25 -27.76 6.94
CA GLU A 287 -21.57 -29.19 6.80
C GLU A 287 -23.04 -29.46 6.38
N GLY A 288 -23.97 -28.60 6.79
CA GLY A 288 -25.37 -28.63 6.35
C GLY A 288 -25.63 -28.02 4.97
N GLY A 289 -24.59 -27.63 4.22
CA GLY A 289 -24.71 -26.89 2.97
C GLY A 289 -25.02 -25.40 3.16
N CYS A 290 -25.35 -24.73 2.06
CA CYS A 290 -25.53 -23.28 1.99
C CYS A 290 -27.01 -22.86 2.08
N ALA A 291 -27.25 -21.63 2.53
CA ALA A 291 -28.53 -20.95 2.37
C ALA A 291 -28.86 -20.71 0.89
N ALA A 292 -30.14 -20.49 0.59
CA ALA A 292 -30.59 -20.18 -0.77
C ALA A 292 -29.91 -18.90 -1.30
N GLY A 293 -29.48 -18.91 -2.56
CA GLY A 293 -28.69 -17.83 -3.16
C GLY A 293 -27.17 -17.94 -2.97
N TRP A 294 -26.68 -18.97 -2.27
CA TRP A 294 -25.25 -19.14 -1.96
C TRP A 294 -24.72 -20.52 -2.33
N ILE A 295 -23.43 -20.57 -2.67
CA ILE A 295 -22.68 -21.75 -3.10
C ILE A 295 -21.20 -21.64 -2.68
N GLY A 296 -20.47 -22.76 -2.73
CA GLY A 296 -19.07 -22.89 -2.30
C GLY A 296 -18.94 -23.71 -1.02
N SER A 297 -17.75 -24.26 -0.76
CA SER A 297 -17.48 -25.09 0.44
C SER A 297 -17.56 -24.30 1.75
N PHE A 298 -17.43 -22.98 1.67
CA PHE A 298 -17.59 -22.04 2.77
C PHE A 298 -18.83 -21.17 2.57
N CYS A 299 -19.74 -21.52 1.64
CA CYS A 299 -20.92 -20.73 1.28
C CYS A 299 -20.62 -19.25 1.05
N GLU A 300 -19.48 -19.00 0.39
CA GLU A 300 -18.82 -17.70 0.28
C GLU A 300 -19.13 -16.97 -1.04
N LYS A 301 -19.83 -17.62 -1.97
CA LYS A 301 -20.19 -17.07 -3.28
C LYS A 301 -21.70 -16.98 -3.42
N GLU A 302 -22.18 -15.83 -3.88
CA GLU A 302 -23.55 -15.67 -4.33
C GLU A 302 -23.76 -16.42 -5.67
N CYS A 303 -25.00 -16.80 -6.00
CA CYS A 303 -25.30 -17.40 -7.30
C CYS A 303 -24.93 -16.48 -8.47
N SER A 304 -24.51 -17.09 -9.58
CA SER A 304 -24.36 -16.40 -10.86
C SER A 304 -25.71 -15.90 -11.38
N ASP A 305 -25.71 -14.76 -12.04
CA ASP A 305 -26.91 -14.19 -12.66
C ASP A 305 -27.53 -15.19 -13.64
N GLY A 306 -28.82 -15.48 -13.48
CA GLY A 306 -29.51 -16.57 -14.19
C GLY A 306 -29.75 -17.84 -13.35
N ALA A 307 -29.12 -17.98 -12.18
CA ALA A 307 -29.28 -19.13 -11.28
C ALA A 307 -29.76 -18.73 -9.86
N TYR A 308 -30.55 -19.59 -9.21
CA TYR A 308 -31.14 -19.31 -7.90
C TYR A 308 -31.41 -20.55 -7.01
N GLY A 309 -31.67 -20.28 -5.73
CA GLY A 309 -32.07 -21.27 -4.72
C GLY A 309 -30.89 -21.92 -4.00
N TYR A 310 -31.16 -23.02 -3.29
CA TYR A 310 -30.12 -23.78 -2.57
C TYR A 310 -29.10 -24.36 -3.56
N GLY A 311 -27.80 -24.04 -3.36
CA GLY A 311 -26.73 -24.49 -4.25
C GLY A 311 -26.88 -24.00 -5.70
N CYS A 312 -27.67 -22.95 -5.95
CA CYS A 312 -27.88 -22.33 -7.26
C CYS A 312 -28.39 -23.28 -8.37
N VAL A 313 -29.13 -24.34 -8.01
CA VAL A 313 -29.52 -25.41 -8.96
C VAL A 313 -30.72 -25.07 -9.87
N ASN A 314 -31.41 -23.94 -9.66
CA ASN A 314 -32.61 -23.56 -10.41
C ASN A 314 -32.30 -22.40 -11.35
N ASN A 315 -32.87 -22.39 -12.56
CA ASN A 315 -32.61 -21.36 -13.56
C ASN A 315 -33.73 -20.30 -13.64
N CYS A 316 -33.36 -19.03 -13.77
CA CYS A 316 -34.28 -17.92 -14.06
C CYS A 316 -34.99 -18.12 -15.41
N SER A 317 -36.20 -17.56 -15.56
CA SER A 317 -37.01 -17.68 -16.79
C SER A 317 -36.50 -16.90 -18.01
N GLY A 318 -35.56 -15.97 -17.84
CA GLY A 318 -35.15 -15.02 -18.90
C GLY A 318 -36.20 -13.96 -19.27
N HIS A 319 -37.38 -13.98 -18.65
CA HIS A 319 -38.52 -13.10 -18.97
C HIS A 319 -38.75 -11.97 -17.94
N CYS A 320 -37.81 -11.75 -17.02
CA CYS A 320 -37.81 -10.56 -16.15
C CYS A 320 -37.67 -9.26 -16.96
N MET A 321 -38.31 -8.18 -16.50
CA MET A 321 -38.33 -6.88 -17.19
C MET A 321 -36.92 -6.26 -17.30
N ASN A 322 -36.63 -5.64 -18.45
CA ASN A 322 -35.35 -4.98 -18.78
C ASN A 322 -34.11 -5.87 -18.57
N ASP A 323 -34.23 -7.18 -18.83
CA ASP A 323 -33.16 -8.18 -18.72
C ASP A 323 -32.48 -8.25 -17.34
N SER A 324 -33.16 -7.80 -16.28
CA SER A 324 -32.62 -7.90 -14.92
C SER A 324 -32.56 -9.36 -14.46
N PRO A 325 -31.49 -9.80 -13.77
CA PRO A 325 -31.44 -11.14 -13.18
C PRO A 325 -32.60 -11.34 -12.19
N CYS A 326 -33.09 -12.58 -12.09
CA CYS A 326 -34.08 -12.92 -11.08
C CYS A 326 -33.45 -13.02 -9.70
N ASN A 327 -34.26 -12.89 -8.65
CA ASN A 327 -33.84 -12.94 -7.27
C ASN A 327 -33.16 -14.29 -6.96
N LYS A 328 -31.88 -14.22 -6.56
CA LYS A 328 -31.01 -15.40 -6.42
C LYS A 328 -31.43 -16.36 -5.30
N GLN A 329 -32.33 -15.94 -4.40
CA GLN A 329 -32.87 -16.83 -3.37
C GLN A 329 -34.17 -17.50 -3.82
N THR A 330 -35.07 -16.75 -4.48
CA THR A 330 -36.47 -17.16 -4.70
C THR A 330 -36.87 -17.40 -6.15
N GLY A 331 -36.09 -16.94 -7.13
CA GLY A 331 -36.45 -16.98 -8.54
C GLY A 331 -37.46 -15.91 -8.97
N HIS A 332 -37.74 -14.91 -8.12
CA HIS A 332 -38.69 -13.84 -8.41
C HIS A 332 -38.07 -12.78 -9.34
N CYS A 333 -38.81 -12.35 -10.37
CA CYS A 333 -38.48 -11.15 -11.13
C CYS A 333 -38.98 -9.91 -10.36
N ASP A 334 -38.20 -9.42 -9.40
CA ASP A 334 -38.57 -8.32 -8.48
C ASP A 334 -38.97 -6.99 -9.20
N LYS A 335 -38.62 -6.84 -10.48
CA LYS A 335 -38.97 -5.69 -11.35
C LYS A 335 -40.18 -5.94 -12.27
N GLY A 336 -40.87 -7.08 -12.13
CA GLY A 336 -41.97 -7.50 -13.00
C GLY A 336 -41.51 -8.19 -14.30
N CYS A 337 -42.47 -8.43 -15.20
CA CYS A 337 -42.28 -9.26 -16.39
C CYS A 337 -42.19 -8.47 -17.70
N LYS A 338 -41.53 -9.07 -18.70
CA LYS A 338 -41.67 -8.67 -20.11
C LYS A 338 -43.13 -8.85 -20.57
N PRO A 339 -43.64 -8.03 -21.51
CA PRO A 339 -45.02 -8.14 -22.02
C PRO A 339 -45.34 -9.55 -22.54
N GLY A 340 -46.56 -10.00 -22.28
CA GLY A 340 -47.01 -11.35 -22.63
C GLY A 340 -46.67 -12.45 -21.63
N TYR A 341 -45.98 -12.12 -20.53
CA TYR A 341 -45.62 -13.03 -19.44
C TYR A 341 -46.16 -12.54 -18.08
N THR A 342 -46.39 -13.48 -17.17
CA THR A 342 -46.98 -13.28 -15.84
C THR A 342 -46.50 -14.37 -14.86
N ASN A 343 -47.02 -14.32 -13.62
CA ASN A 343 -46.50 -14.96 -12.40
C ASN A 343 -45.19 -14.33 -11.88
N VAL A 344 -44.87 -14.62 -10.61
CA VAL A 344 -43.70 -14.04 -9.90
C VAL A 344 -42.35 -14.34 -10.56
N SER A 345 -42.20 -15.47 -11.24
CA SER A 345 -40.98 -15.84 -11.96
C SER A 345 -41.04 -15.54 -13.46
N CYS A 346 -42.11 -14.86 -13.92
CA CYS A 346 -42.38 -14.57 -15.33
C CYS A 346 -42.35 -15.81 -16.26
N SER A 347 -42.62 -16.99 -15.71
CA SER A 347 -42.50 -18.27 -16.42
C SER A 347 -43.79 -18.74 -17.10
N LYS A 348 -44.89 -17.99 -16.96
CA LYS A 348 -46.19 -18.30 -17.56
C LYS A 348 -46.59 -17.21 -18.56
N THR A 349 -47.09 -17.59 -19.72
CA THR A 349 -47.66 -16.65 -20.71
C THR A 349 -49.03 -16.10 -20.24
N CYS A 350 -49.51 -15.02 -20.86
CA CYS A 350 -50.89 -14.58 -20.61
C CYS A 350 -51.91 -15.65 -21.01
N SER A 351 -53.02 -15.70 -20.26
CA SER A 351 -54.15 -16.57 -20.56
C SER A 351 -54.82 -16.16 -21.88
N SER A 352 -55.31 -17.14 -22.65
CA SER A 352 -56.05 -16.90 -23.89
C SER A 352 -57.14 -15.85 -23.69
N GLY A 353 -57.10 -14.78 -24.50
CA GLY A 353 -58.00 -13.64 -24.38
C GLY A 353 -57.41 -12.39 -23.69
N THR A 354 -56.19 -12.45 -23.11
CA THR A 354 -55.48 -11.24 -22.66
C THR A 354 -54.02 -11.18 -23.13
N TYR A 355 -53.48 -9.96 -23.19
CA TYR A 355 -52.15 -9.66 -23.73
C TYR A 355 -51.45 -8.48 -23.05
N GLY A 356 -50.19 -8.25 -23.44
CA GLY A 356 -49.42 -7.07 -23.08
C GLY A 356 -48.76 -7.15 -21.70
N LYS A 357 -48.36 -6.00 -21.16
CA LYS A 357 -47.74 -5.95 -19.83
C LYS A 357 -48.75 -6.34 -18.75
N ASP A 358 -48.31 -7.20 -17.84
CA ASP A 358 -49.08 -7.71 -16.71
C ASP A 358 -50.40 -8.42 -17.13
N CYS A 359 -50.52 -8.80 -18.41
CA CYS A 359 -51.68 -9.47 -19.03
C CYS A 359 -53.01 -8.71 -18.86
N THR A 360 -52.95 -7.38 -18.77
CA THR A 360 -54.09 -6.50 -18.42
C THR A 360 -54.98 -6.12 -19.60
N LYS A 361 -54.47 -6.17 -20.83
CA LYS A 361 -55.26 -5.81 -22.03
C LYS A 361 -56.07 -7.02 -22.51
N LYS A 362 -57.34 -6.83 -22.86
CA LYS A 362 -58.18 -7.88 -23.44
C LYS A 362 -58.04 -7.92 -24.97
N CYS A 363 -58.01 -9.13 -25.54
CA CYS A 363 -58.15 -9.32 -26.99
C CYS A 363 -59.46 -8.72 -27.50
N SER A 364 -59.50 -8.36 -28.79
CA SER A 364 -60.75 -8.00 -29.45
C SER A 364 -61.65 -9.23 -29.60
N GLY A 365 -62.96 -9.04 -29.38
CA GLY A 365 -63.99 -10.03 -29.73
C GLY A 365 -64.24 -10.17 -31.23
N TYR A 366 -63.55 -9.37 -32.07
CA TYR A 366 -63.71 -9.32 -33.52
C TYR A 366 -62.49 -9.87 -34.28
N CYS A 367 -61.56 -10.56 -33.61
CA CYS A 367 -60.62 -11.46 -34.29
C CYS A 367 -61.40 -12.53 -35.06
N LEU A 368 -60.93 -12.94 -36.25
CA LEU A 368 -61.62 -13.92 -37.08
C LEU A 368 -61.82 -15.25 -36.33
N HIS A 369 -63.04 -15.80 -36.40
CA HIS A 369 -63.49 -17.01 -35.68
C HIS A 369 -63.41 -16.96 -34.13
N ASN A 370 -63.26 -15.78 -33.52
CA ASN A 370 -63.00 -15.60 -32.08
C ASN A 370 -61.68 -16.25 -31.59
N GLU A 371 -60.72 -16.49 -32.50
CA GLU A 371 -59.39 -17.00 -32.12
C GLU A 371 -58.68 -16.04 -31.13
N PRO A 372 -57.93 -16.56 -30.15
CA PRO A 372 -57.23 -15.74 -29.17
C PRO A 372 -56.10 -14.95 -29.86
N CYS A 373 -56.06 -13.65 -29.58
CA CYS A 373 -55.02 -12.77 -30.08
C CYS A 373 -53.63 -13.10 -29.49
N ASN A 374 -52.57 -12.65 -30.16
CA ASN A 374 -51.19 -12.82 -29.68
C ASN A 374 -51.01 -12.24 -28.27
N HIS A 375 -50.55 -13.08 -27.33
CA HIS A 375 -50.40 -12.74 -25.91
C HIS A 375 -49.40 -11.60 -25.64
N ILE A 376 -48.50 -11.26 -26.57
CA ILE A 376 -47.51 -10.19 -26.39
C ILE A 376 -48.09 -8.82 -26.80
N ASP A 377 -48.61 -8.70 -28.04
CA ASP A 377 -48.94 -7.42 -28.68
C ASP A 377 -50.45 -7.21 -28.95
N GLY A 378 -51.26 -8.26 -28.85
CA GLY A 378 -52.70 -8.22 -29.07
C GLY A 378 -53.16 -8.46 -30.51
N ALA A 379 -52.27 -8.82 -31.43
CA ALA A 379 -52.60 -8.98 -32.84
C ALA A 379 -53.54 -10.17 -33.11
N CYS A 380 -54.57 -9.96 -33.93
CA CYS A 380 -55.41 -11.01 -34.49
C CYS A 380 -54.71 -11.59 -35.74
N THR A 381 -53.90 -12.62 -35.56
CA THR A 381 -53.04 -13.20 -36.63
C THR A 381 -53.79 -13.67 -37.88
N ASN A 382 -55.03 -14.14 -37.71
CA ASN A 382 -55.92 -14.60 -38.80
C ASN A 382 -56.79 -13.47 -39.40
N GLY A 383 -56.59 -12.21 -38.99
CA GLY A 383 -57.35 -11.04 -39.44
C GLY A 383 -58.67 -10.81 -38.69
N CYS A 384 -59.51 -9.94 -39.24
CA CYS A 384 -60.73 -9.44 -38.59
C CYS A 384 -62.02 -10.05 -39.16
N GLN A 385 -63.06 -10.03 -38.34
CA GLN A 385 -64.45 -10.24 -38.76
C GLN A 385 -64.94 -9.10 -39.68
N ASN A 386 -66.00 -9.36 -40.45
CA ASN A 386 -66.57 -8.38 -41.38
C ASN A 386 -67.03 -7.12 -40.63
N GLY A 387 -66.76 -5.95 -41.22
CA GLY A 387 -67.10 -4.66 -40.61
C GLY A 387 -66.07 -4.12 -39.62
N TYR A 388 -64.94 -4.80 -39.38
CA TYR A 388 -63.85 -4.37 -38.51
C TYR A 388 -62.48 -4.44 -39.20
N ILE A 389 -61.54 -3.58 -38.80
CA ILE A 389 -60.19 -3.39 -39.37
C ILE A 389 -59.13 -3.08 -38.30
N GLY A 390 -57.86 -3.10 -38.75
CA GLY A 390 -56.66 -2.88 -37.92
C GLY A 390 -56.12 -4.17 -37.29
N ASN A 391 -54.83 -4.20 -36.96
CA ASN A 391 -54.14 -5.44 -36.51
C ASN A 391 -54.74 -6.08 -35.25
N ILE A 392 -55.46 -5.31 -34.44
CA ILE A 392 -56.16 -5.77 -33.22
C ILE A 392 -57.70 -5.75 -33.38
N CYS A 393 -58.23 -5.53 -34.58
CA CYS A 393 -59.66 -5.61 -34.93
C CYS A 393 -60.61 -4.87 -33.98
N ASN A 394 -60.29 -3.62 -33.59
CA ASN A 394 -61.13 -2.80 -32.71
C ASN A 394 -61.77 -1.58 -33.40
N THR A 395 -61.45 -1.34 -34.67
CA THR A 395 -61.97 -0.19 -35.45
C THR A 395 -63.04 -0.69 -36.42
N SER A 396 -64.26 -0.16 -36.33
CA SER A 396 -65.34 -0.42 -37.30
C SER A 396 -65.08 0.29 -38.63
N CYS A 397 -65.77 -0.12 -39.70
CA CYS A 397 -65.67 0.60 -40.98
C CYS A 397 -66.22 2.03 -40.91
N GLU A 398 -65.60 2.91 -41.70
CA GLU A 398 -66.08 4.27 -41.92
C GLU A 398 -67.45 4.31 -42.62
N HIS A 399 -68.20 5.39 -42.38
CA HIS A 399 -69.54 5.58 -42.95
C HIS A 399 -69.54 5.43 -44.48
N GLY A 400 -70.53 4.70 -45.00
CA GLY A 400 -70.64 4.39 -46.43
C GLY A 400 -69.87 3.14 -46.87
N ARG A 401 -69.15 2.45 -45.99
CA ARG A 401 -68.41 1.20 -46.28
C ARG A 401 -68.80 0.03 -45.37
N TYR A 402 -68.69 -1.18 -45.90
CA TYR A 402 -69.03 -2.41 -45.15
C TYR A 402 -68.24 -3.66 -45.58
N GLY A 403 -68.40 -4.75 -44.83
CA GLY A 403 -67.92 -6.09 -45.15
C GLY A 403 -66.44 -6.33 -44.80
N LYS A 404 -65.85 -7.39 -45.35
CA LYS A 404 -64.45 -7.75 -45.09
C LYS A 404 -63.51 -6.61 -45.50
N ASN A 405 -62.65 -6.16 -44.59
CA ASN A 405 -61.72 -5.05 -44.76
C ASN A 405 -62.38 -3.74 -45.28
N CYS A 406 -63.67 -3.51 -45.02
CA CYS A 406 -64.40 -2.31 -45.46
C CYS A 406 -64.38 -2.07 -46.98
N SER A 407 -64.25 -3.16 -47.74
CA SER A 407 -63.99 -3.15 -49.18
C SER A 407 -65.22 -2.85 -50.05
N ARG A 408 -66.44 -2.92 -49.50
CA ARG A 408 -67.71 -2.66 -50.22
C ARG A 408 -68.30 -1.32 -49.83
N PHE A 409 -69.01 -0.68 -50.75
CA PHE A 409 -69.73 0.58 -50.51
C PHE A 409 -71.23 0.32 -50.30
N CYS A 410 -71.89 1.10 -49.44
CA CYS A 410 -73.33 1.00 -49.22
C CYS A 410 -74.16 1.23 -50.51
N PRO A 411 -75.27 0.50 -50.71
CA PRO A 411 -76.17 0.69 -51.85
C PRO A 411 -76.64 2.16 -52.04
N SER A 412 -76.82 2.57 -53.30
CA SER A 412 -77.20 3.95 -53.66
C SER A 412 -78.56 4.39 -53.10
N ASN A 413 -79.47 3.43 -52.92
CA ASN A 413 -80.85 3.66 -52.52
C ASN A 413 -81.05 3.61 -50.99
N CYS A 414 -79.96 3.39 -50.23
CA CYS A 414 -79.95 3.57 -48.78
C CYS A 414 -80.17 5.05 -48.42
N LYS A 415 -81.00 5.30 -47.41
CA LYS A 415 -81.21 6.64 -46.85
C LYS A 415 -79.87 7.20 -46.34
N LEU A 416 -79.56 8.43 -46.77
CA LEU A 416 -78.27 9.11 -46.52
C LEU A 416 -77.02 8.28 -46.90
N LYS A 417 -77.12 7.34 -47.86
CA LYS A 417 -76.04 6.40 -48.26
C LYS A 417 -75.40 5.63 -47.09
N THR A 418 -76.12 5.47 -45.98
CA THR A 418 -75.61 4.83 -44.76
C THR A 418 -76.17 3.42 -44.63
N CYS A 419 -75.31 2.47 -44.23
CA CYS A 419 -75.66 1.06 -44.03
C CYS A 419 -74.86 0.46 -42.87
N GLN A 420 -75.28 -0.70 -42.36
CA GLN A 420 -74.55 -1.43 -41.33
C GLN A 420 -73.17 -1.88 -41.84
N HIS A 421 -72.11 -1.55 -41.09
CA HIS A 421 -70.72 -1.82 -41.48
C HIS A 421 -70.38 -3.32 -41.60
N THR A 422 -71.16 -4.20 -40.97
CA THR A 422 -70.98 -5.65 -40.97
C THR A 422 -71.47 -6.30 -42.28
N ASP A 423 -72.73 -6.08 -42.65
CA ASP A 423 -73.43 -6.80 -43.72
C ASP A 423 -73.94 -5.93 -44.89
N GLY A 424 -73.96 -4.60 -44.72
CA GLY A 424 -74.41 -3.63 -45.73
C GLY A 424 -75.91 -3.35 -45.74
N THR A 425 -76.66 -3.79 -44.72
CA THR A 425 -78.11 -3.55 -44.63
C THR A 425 -78.44 -2.10 -44.32
N CYS A 426 -79.56 -1.59 -44.86
CA CYS A 426 -79.97 -0.19 -44.66
C CYS A 426 -81.48 0.02 -44.82
N SER A 427 -81.97 1.16 -44.32
CA SER A 427 -83.33 1.65 -44.60
C SER A 427 -83.36 2.35 -45.96
N CYS A 428 -84.47 2.17 -46.69
CA CYS A 428 -84.58 2.53 -48.10
C CYS A 428 -85.29 3.86 -48.33
N ASN A 429 -84.81 4.60 -49.33
CA ASN A 429 -85.54 5.73 -49.90
C ASN A 429 -86.90 5.28 -50.45
N ALA A 430 -87.85 6.20 -50.55
CA ALA A 430 -89.19 5.90 -51.07
C ALA A 430 -89.16 5.27 -52.48
N GLY A 431 -90.05 4.31 -52.72
CA GLY A 431 -90.06 3.49 -53.94
C GLY A 431 -89.21 2.22 -53.88
N TRP A 432 -88.46 1.98 -52.80
CA TRP A 432 -87.56 0.83 -52.66
C TRP A 432 -87.70 0.09 -51.33
N SER A 433 -87.43 -1.21 -51.35
CA SER A 433 -87.41 -2.13 -50.20
C SER A 433 -86.38 -3.26 -50.39
N GLY A 434 -86.40 -4.22 -49.47
CA GLY A 434 -85.40 -5.28 -49.35
C GLY A 434 -84.15 -4.83 -48.59
N PRO A 435 -83.35 -5.76 -48.04
CA PRO A 435 -82.25 -5.45 -47.12
C PRO A 435 -81.16 -4.53 -47.70
N ASN A 436 -81.07 -4.44 -49.04
CA ASN A 436 -80.11 -3.63 -49.80
C ASN A 436 -80.80 -2.61 -50.72
N CYS A 437 -82.08 -2.31 -50.51
CA CYS A 437 -82.86 -1.31 -51.25
C CYS A 437 -82.85 -1.45 -52.78
N SER A 438 -82.76 -2.69 -53.25
CA SER A 438 -82.67 -3.05 -54.67
C SER A 438 -83.99 -3.60 -55.24
N ILE A 439 -85.03 -3.73 -54.42
CA ILE A 439 -86.36 -4.19 -54.84
C ILE A 439 -87.28 -2.96 -54.92
N ALA A 440 -87.84 -2.67 -56.10
CA ALA A 440 -88.80 -1.56 -56.24
C ALA A 440 -90.18 -1.97 -55.67
N CYS A 441 -90.92 -1.03 -55.08
CA CYS A 441 -92.26 -1.32 -54.53
C CYS A 441 -93.23 -1.82 -55.61
N ASN A 442 -94.21 -2.63 -55.23
CA ASN A 442 -95.28 -3.09 -56.11
C ASN A 442 -96.53 -3.36 -55.26
N TYR A 443 -97.67 -2.75 -55.62
CA TYR A 443 -98.90 -2.67 -54.78
C TYR A 443 -98.71 -1.95 -53.43
N SER A 444 -97.58 -1.26 -53.26
CA SER A 444 -97.21 -0.46 -52.09
C SER A 444 -96.28 0.69 -52.49
N TYR A 445 -96.06 1.64 -51.58
CA TYR A 445 -95.32 2.88 -51.80
C TYR A 445 -94.64 3.41 -50.53
N GLY A 446 -93.89 4.51 -50.67
CA GLY A 446 -93.18 5.19 -49.58
C GLY A 446 -91.85 4.52 -49.19
N GLU A 447 -91.23 5.01 -48.12
CA GLU A 447 -89.97 4.44 -47.60
C GLU A 447 -90.13 2.98 -47.19
N ASN A 448 -89.16 2.14 -47.56
CA ASN A 448 -89.22 0.68 -47.38
C ASN A 448 -90.47 0.00 -47.98
N CYS A 449 -91.24 0.68 -48.85
CA CYS A 449 -92.54 0.25 -49.35
C CYS A 449 -93.59 -0.01 -48.25
N GLN A 450 -93.53 0.75 -47.14
CA GLN A 450 -94.28 0.49 -45.91
C GLN A 450 -95.78 0.83 -45.95
N PHE A 451 -96.27 1.49 -47.00
CA PHE A 451 -97.69 1.85 -47.16
C PHE A 451 -98.30 1.10 -48.35
N SER A 452 -99.43 0.41 -48.17
CA SER A 452 -100.13 -0.25 -49.28
C SER A 452 -100.83 0.77 -50.18
N CYS A 453 -100.93 0.49 -51.48
CA CYS A 453 -101.79 1.26 -52.39
C CYS A 453 -103.27 1.19 -51.95
N ASP A 454 -104.06 2.23 -52.26
CA ASP A 454 -105.48 2.25 -51.92
C ASP A 454 -106.25 1.13 -52.66
N PRO A 455 -107.14 0.37 -52.00
CA PRO A 455 -107.89 -0.74 -52.62
C PRO A 455 -108.77 -0.35 -53.81
N LEU A 456 -109.14 0.93 -53.96
CA LEU A 456 -109.96 1.45 -55.06
C LEU A 456 -109.13 1.79 -56.32
N CYS A 457 -107.81 1.73 -56.24
CA CYS A 457 -106.94 1.89 -57.41
C CYS A 457 -107.05 0.69 -58.34
N VAL A 458 -107.12 0.93 -59.66
CA VAL A 458 -107.22 -0.13 -60.67
C VAL A 458 -106.05 -1.11 -60.53
N ASN A 459 -106.36 -2.42 -60.43
CA ASN A 459 -105.40 -3.50 -60.14
C ASN A 459 -104.55 -3.31 -58.87
N GLN A 460 -104.99 -2.49 -57.91
CA GLN A 460 -104.28 -2.14 -56.67
C GLN A 460 -102.88 -1.54 -56.90
N THR A 461 -102.63 -0.96 -58.08
CA THR A 461 -101.37 -0.28 -58.41
C THR A 461 -101.48 1.23 -58.29
N CYS A 462 -100.53 1.83 -57.59
CA CYS A 462 -100.36 3.26 -57.35
C CYS A 462 -98.91 3.67 -57.68
N ASP A 463 -98.59 4.98 -57.66
CA ASP A 463 -97.19 5.40 -57.73
C ASP A 463 -96.39 4.88 -56.52
N ARG A 464 -95.16 4.42 -56.78
CA ARG A 464 -94.31 3.73 -55.81
C ARG A 464 -93.66 4.66 -54.79
N VAL A 465 -93.62 5.97 -55.07
CA VAL A 465 -93.03 6.98 -54.20
C VAL A 465 -94.11 7.66 -53.36
N ASP A 466 -95.20 8.12 -53.98
CA ASP A 466 -96.23 8.96 -53.32
C ASP A 466 -97.62 8.33 -53.13
N GLY A 467 -97.92 7.21 -53.80
CA GLY A 467 -99.18 6.46 -53.62
C GLY A 467 -100.38 6.94 -54.44
N SER A 468 -100.19 7.86 -55.40
CA SER A 468 -101.27 8.42 -56.22
C SER A 468 -101.88 7.42 -57.24
N CYS A 469 -103.16 7.63 -57.60
CA CYS A 469 -104.00 6.75 -58.44
C CYS A 469 -104.94 7.50 -59.39
N GLN A 470 -105.54 6.79 -60.35
CA GLN A 470 -106.44 7.35 -61.39
C GLN A 470 -107.91 6.94 -61.15
N HIS A 471 -108.85 7.90 -61.23
CA HIS A 471 -110.22 7.84 -60.69
C HIS A 471 -111.33 7.35 -61.63
N LEU A 472 -112.44 6.81 -61.08
CA LEU A 472 -113.79 7.47 -61.03
C LEU A 472 -114.91 6.58 -60.43
N CYS A 473 -115.98 7.21 -59.89
CA CYS A 473 -117.13 6.55 -59.23
C CYS A 473 -118.49 6.99 -59.85
N PRO A 474 -119.57 6.17 -59.75
CA PRO A 474 -120.94 6.65 -60.00
C PRO A 474 -122.03 6.19 -58.99
N GLY A 475 -122.85 7.12 -58.50
CA GLY A 475 -124.14 6.89 -57.81
C GLY A 475 -124.08 6.65 -56.28
N ASP A 476 -124.99 7.15 -55.44
CA ASP A 476 -126.11 8.11 -55.67
C ASP A 476 -126.44 8.88 -54.36
N SER A 477 -126.94 10.11 -54.49
CA SER A 477 -127.76 10.90 -53.55
C SER A 477 -127.29 11.19 -52.10
N SER A 478 -126.99 12.49 -51.88
CA SER A 478 -127.44 13.29 -50.70
C SER A 478 -126.78 13.12 -49.31
N LYS A 479 -125.62 13.77 -49.09
CA LYS A 479 -125.37 14.88 -48.10
C LYS A 479 -123.88 15.05 -47.71
N SER A 480 -123.53 16.25 -47.25
CA SER A 480 -122.20 16.56 -46.66
C SER A 480 -122.05 16.01 -45.24
N CYS A 481 -120.81 15.71 -44.85
CA CYS A 481 -120.35 15.72 -43.47
C CYS A 481 -118.99 16.44 -43.40
N ASP A 482 -118.87 17.40 -42.50
CA ASP A 482 -117.76 18.36 -42.40
C ASP A 482 -116.94 18.17 -41.09
N VAL A 483 -115.65 18.52 -41.16
CA VAL A 483 -114.80 19.15 -40.11
C VAL A 483 -114.70 18.55 -38.68
N ALA A 484 -113.45 18.33 -38.19
CA ALA A 484 -112.98 18.83 -36.88
C ALA A 484 -111.48 18.57 -36.56
N GLU A 485 -110.74 19.63 -36.22
CA GLU A 485 -109.60 19.70 -35.27
C GLU A 485 -110.14 20.32 -33.94
N PRO A 486 -109.48 20.33 -32.73
CA PRO A 486 -108.09 20.81 -32.46
C PRO A 486 -107.41 20.18 -31.19
N GLU A 487 -106.40 20.70 -30.45
CA GLU A 487 -105.54 21.92 -30.54
C GLU A 487 -104.09 21.66 -30.02
N ARG A 488 -103.82 21.74 -28.70
CA ARG A 488 -102.49 22.05 -28.12
C ARG A 488 -102.45 21.85 -26.59
N ILE A 489 -101.25 21.73 -25.97
CA ILE A 489 -100.77 22.37 -24.70
C ILE A 489 -99.62 21.58 -23.99
N ASN A 490 -98.88 22.27 -23.12
CA ASN A 490 -97.63 21.91 -22.43
C ASN A 490 -97.81 21.42 -20.96
N GLU A 491 -96.67 21.17 -20.30
CA GLU A 491 -96.43 21.06 -18.83
C GLU A 491 -96.76 19.71 -18.14
N GLY A 492 -96.08 19.42 -17.01
CA GLY A 492 -96.50 18.35 -16.09
C GLY A 492 -95.40 17.54 -15.39
N SER A 493 -95.10 17.92 -14.15
CA SER A 493 -94.27 17.20 -13.16
C SER A 493 -94.71 15.74 -12.84
N SER A 494 -93.74 14.97 -12.33
CA SER A 494 -93.76 13.85 -11.33
C SER A 494 -95.01 13.63 -10.44
N VAL A 495 -95.24 12.49 -9.73
CA VAL A 495 -94.29 11.47 -9.21
C VAL A 495 -94.67 10.01 -9.62
N ILE A 496 -94.93 8.93 -8.84
CA ILE A 496 -95.07 8.63 -7.38
C ILE A 496 -94.54 7.21 -7.08
N SER A 497 -93.56 7.06 -6.18
CA SER A 497 -93.08 5.79 -5.55
C SER A 497 -91.97 6.07 -4.52
N VAL A 498 -91.40 5.12 -3.73
CA VAL A 498 -91.94 4.12 -2.77
C VAL A 498 -90.73 3.28 -2.25
N ALA A 499 -90.53 2.96 -0.97
CA ALA A 499 -91.01 3.52 0.30
C ALA A 499 -90.13 3.01 1.49
N LEU A 500 -90.12 3.73 2.63
CA LEU A 500 -89.62 3.32 3.97
C LEU A 500 -88.09 3.06 4.15
N GLY A 501 -87.43 3.37 5.29
CA GLY A 501 -87.82 4.20 6.45
C GLY A 501 -87.06 3.91 7.77
N GLY A 502 -86.20 4.83 8.23
CA GLY A 502 -85.67 4.90 9.63
C GLY A 502 -84.64 3.83 10.08
N ILE A 503 -84.13 3.81 11.33
CA ILE A 503 -83.78 4.90 12.27
C ILE A 503 -82.87 4.37 13.42
N PHE A 504 -81.97 5.23 13.95
CA PHE A 504 -81.26 5.14 15.25
C PHE A 504 -80.34 3.96 15.64
N SER A 505 -79.65 4.19 16.76
CA SER A 505 -78.40 3.61 17.23
C SER A 505 -78.51 2.78 18.52
N ALA A 506 -77.55 1.87 18.68
CA ALA A 506 -76.82 1.59 19.93
C ALA A 506 -77.44 0.77 21.10
N LEU A 507 -76.56 -0.09 21.64
CA LEU A 507 -76.41 -0.55 23.04
C LEU A 507 -77.47 -1.46 23.70
N VAL A 508 -76.99 -2.67 24.04
CA VAL A 508 -76.93 -3.22 25.41
C VAL A 508 -78.15 -2.96 26.33
N ILE A 509 -79.05 -3.95 26.42
CA ILE A 509 -79.48 -4.59 27.69
C ILE A 509 -80.25 -5.89 27.33
N LEU A 510 -79.50 -6.95 27.05
CA LEU A 510 -79.95 -8.35 27.28
C LEU A 510 -78.90 -9.10 28.10
N VAL A 511 -78.48 -8.40 29.16
CA VAL A 511 -77.73 -8.89 30.32
C VAL A 511 -78.71 -9.74 31.17
N ILE A 512 -78.30 -10.12 32.38
CA ILE A 512 -79.16 -10.66 33.46
C ILE A 512 -79.53 -12.15 33.32
N ALA A 513 -80.00 -12.64 32.17
CA ALA A 513 -80.53 -14.02 32.07
C ALA A 513 -79.48 -15.12 32.31
N ILE A 514 -78.40 -15.18 31.54
CA ILE A 514 -77.39 -16.27 31.62
C ILE A 514 -76.56 -16.19 32.92
N ALA A 515 -76.51 -15.03 33.58
CA ALA A 515 -75.89 -14.88 34.90
C ALA A 515 -76.52 -15.79 35.97
N VAL A 516 -77.79 -16.19 35.80
CA VAL A 516 -78.49 -17.10 36.71
C VAL A 516 -77.99 -18.55 36.59
N PHE A 517 -77.60 -19.01 35.39
CA PHE A 517 -77.50 -20.45 35.14
C PHE A 517 -76.30 -21.12 35.84
N LEU A 518 -75.06 -20.75 35.50
CA LEU A 518 -73.87 -21.46 35.99
C LEU A 518 -72.77 -20.56 36.58
N PHE A 519 -73.19 -19.65 37.45
CA PHE A 519 -72.41 -19.10 38.58
C PHE A 519 -71.89 -20.18 39.57
N ARG A 520 -72.04 -21.48 39.25
CA ARG A 520 -71.82 -22.61 40.18
C ARG A 520 -70.61 -23.54 39.89
N TYR A 521 -69.86 -23.35 38.79
CA TYR A 521 -68.64 -24.13 38.54
C TYR A 521 -67.47 -23.32 37.89
N LYS A 522 -67.15 -22.10 38.31
CA LYS A 522 -66.71 -21.62 39.63
C LYS A 522 -65.27 -22.04 40.03
N ARG A 523 -64.41 -21.01 40.09
CA ARG A 523 -63.18 -20.82 40.90
C ARG A 523 -61.82 -21.41 40.45
N LYS A 524 -60.84 -20.51 40.59
CA LYS A 524 -59.37 -20.68 40.75
C LYS A 524 -58.62 -21.24 39.52
N SER A 525 -57.45 -20.76 39.11
CA SER A 525 -56.31 -20.06 39.76
C SER A 525 -55.28 -20.97 40.48
N SER A 526 -54.02 -20.73 40.12
CA SER A 526 -52.76 -21.07 40.82
C SER A 526 -52.13 -22.48 40.72
N ILE A 527 -50.90 -22.47 40.17
CA ILE A 527 -49.63 -22.95 40.77
C ILE A 527 -49.16 -24.42 40.56
N MET A 528 -48.15 -24.54 39.68
CA MET A 528 -46.86 -25.28 39.78
C MET A 528 -46.72 -26.84 39.87
N THR A 529 -45.86 -27.32 38.95
CA THR A 529 -44.76 -28.32 39.10
C THR A 529 -44.94 -29.86 39.09
N LYS A 530 -44.24 -30.48 38.12
CA LYS A 530 -43.37 -31.70 38.18
C LYS A 530 -43.91 -33.05 38.73
N LYS A 531 -44.05 -34.07 37.86
CA LYS A 531 -43.13 -35.25 37.72
C LYS A 531 -43.56 -36.27 36.61
N LYS A 532 -42.64 -37.19 36.24
CA LYS A 532 -42.82 -38.38 35.34
C LYS A 532 -43.44 -39.58 36.11
N PRO A 533 -44.16 -40.55 35.48
CA PRO A 533 -43.64 -41.64 34.58
C PRO A 533 -44.15 -41.51 33.12
N SER A 534 -43.87 -42.31 32.06
CA SER A 534 -43.07 -43.53 31.71
C SER A 534 -43.71 -44.96 31.76
N VAL A 535 -43.35 -45.81 30.76
CA VAL A 535 -43.74 -47.25 30.53
C VAL A 535 -45.14 -47.42 29.88
N SER A 536 -45.46 -48.32 28.91
CA SER A 536 -44.82 -49.53 28.34
C SER A 536 -45.17 -49.80 26.85
N ASN A 537 -44.28 -50.50 26.10
CA ASN A 537 -44.46 -51.62 25.14
C ASN A 537 -45.66 -51.66 24.13
N THR A 538 -45.56 -52.22 22.92
CA THR A 538 -45.00 -53.57 22.61
C THR A 538 -44.49 -53.74 21.17
N LYS A 539 -43.60 -54.73 21.00
CA LYS A 539 -42.92 -55.16 19.76
C LYS A 539 -43.85 -55.76 18.70
N GLN A 540 -43.43 -55.69 17.44
CA GLN A 540 -43.43 -56.85 16.53
C GLN A 540 -42.00 -57.05 15.98
N ASN A 541 -41.70 -58.28 15.54
CA ASN A 541 -40.35 -58.74 15.17
C ASN A 541 -40.49 -59.99 14.25
N LEU A 542 -39.37 -60.55 13.77
CA LEU A 542 -39.19 -61.79 12.95
C LEU A 542 -39.17 -61.63 11.40
N PRO A 543 -38.45 -62.51 10.65
CA PRO A 543 -37.19 -63.17 11.01
C PRO A 543 -36.17 -63.48 9.86
N MET A 544 -34.93 -63.82 10.29
CA MET A 544 -34.08 -64.95 9.82
C MET A 544 -33.27 -64.97 8.50
N LYS A 545 -32.01 -65.43 8.69
CA LYS A 545 -31.11 -66.25 7.83
C LYS A 545 -30.41 -65.63 6.61
N THR A 546 -29.32 -66.20 6.04
CA THR A 546 -28.04 -66.80 6.54
C THR A 546 -27.08 -66.96 5.32
N MET A 547 -25.77 -67.14 5.56
CA MET A 547 -24.72 -67.73 4.68
C MET A 547 -24.06 -66.81 3.65
N LYS A 548 -22.96 -67.22 2.98
CA LYS A 548 -21.60 -67.65 3.43
C LYS A 548 -20.75 -67.99 2.17
N LYS A 549 -19.44 -67.69 2.19
CA LYS A 549 -18.38 -68.20 1.27
C LYS A 549 -18.47 -67.78 -0.23
N GLN A 550 -17.46 -68.00 -1.10
CA GLN A 550 -15.96 -67.99 -1.04
C GLN A 550 -15.41 -68.57 -2.36
N HIS A 551 -14.42 -67.94 -3.01
CA HIS A 551 -13.43 -68.44 -4.03
C HIS A 551 -12.86 -67.20 -4.75
N TYR A 552 -11.56 -67.01 -5.05
CA TYR A 552 -10.30 -67.75 -4.85
C TYR A 552 -9.93 -68.90 -5.80
N HIS A 553 -8.92 -68.64 -6.65
CA HIS A 553 -7.81 -69.55 -6.98
C HIS A 553 -6.61 -68.76 -7.54
N ASP A 554 -5.37 -69.14 -7.17
CA ASP A 554 -4.10 -68.54 -7.61
C ASP A 554 -3.52 -69.22 -8.87
N PHE A 555 -2.36 -68.72 -9.33
CA PHE A 555 -1.23 -69.58 -9.72
C PHE A 555 0.12 -68.92 -9.37
N ILE A 556 1.15 -69.73 -9.08
CA ILE A 556 2.51 -69.35 -8.65
C ILE A 556 3.52 -70.33 -9.30
N ASN A 557 4.81 -69.95 -9.37
CA ASN A 557 6.05 -70.70 -9.74
C ASN A 557 6.62 -70.40 -11.15
N SER A 558 7.94 -70.47 -11.40
CA SER A 558 9.16 -70.34 -10.56
C SER A 558 10.45 -70.27 -11.43
N ASP A 559 11.59 -69.94 -10.80
CA ASP A 559 13.00 -70.32 -11.11
C ASP A 559 13.87 -69.63 -12.22
N ASP A 560 15.07 -69.23 -11.77
CA ASP A 560 16.44 -69.35 -12.33
C ASP A 560 16.96 -68.65 -13.64
N SER A 561 17.91 -67.71 -13.45
CA SER A 561 19.38 -67.88 -13.69
C SER A 561 20.19 -66.74 -14.41
N ALA A 562 21.34 -66.41 -13.80
CA ALA A 562 22.66 -66.00 -14.36
C ALA A 562 22.90 -64.72 -15.22
N LEU A 563 23.68 -63.79 -14.63
CA LEU A 563 24.90 -63.11 -15.15
C LEU A 563 24.97 -62.55 -16.61
N SER A 564 25.15 -61.23 -16.76
CA SER A 564 26.48 -60.61 -17.02
C SER A 564 26.43 -59.07 -17.26
N ASP A 565 27.46 -58.39 -16.75
CA ASP A 565 28.13 -57.14 -17.18
C ASP A 565 27.37 -55.82 -17.51
N GLU A 566 27.84 -54.74 -16.85
CA GLU A 566 27.60 -53.31 -17.11
C GLU A 566 28.51 -52.76 -18.26
N PRO A 567 28.37 -51.50 -18.76
CA PRO A 567 27.62 -50.35 -18.21
C PRO A 567 26.70 -49.59 -19.21
N ASP A 568 25.86 -48.67 -18.70
CA ASP A 568 25.75 -47.27 -19.19
C ASP A 568 24.73 -46.42 -18.36
N GLU A 569 24.97 -45.09 -18.34
CA GLU A 569 24.18 -43.92 -17.88
C GLU A 569 23.19 -43.97 -16.67
N PRO A 570 23.24 -42.96 -15.75
CA PRO A 570 22.17 -42.69 -14.78
C PRO A 570 21.26 -41.52 -15.19
N ASP A 571 20.07 -41.82 -15.71
CA ASP A 571 18.95 -40.86 -15.86
C ASP A 571 17.90 -41.00 -14.74
N ASP A 572 16.91 -40.11 -14.75
CA ASP A 572 15.87 -39.83 -13.76
C ASP A 572 15.17 -41.04 -13.11
N SER A 573 15.17 -41.10 -11.76
CA SER A 573 13.93 -40.98 -10.96
C SER A 573 14.13 -41.30 -9.47
N ALA A 574 14.27 -40.26 -8.63
CA ALA A 574 14.25 -40.39 -7.17
C ALA A 574 12.83 -40.17 -6.58
N PRO A 575 12.43 -40.80 -5.45
CA PRO A 575 11.03 -40.80 -5.02
C PRO A 575 10.48 -39.44 -4.58
N VAL A 576 9.29 -39.08 -5.08
CA VAL A 576 8.55 -37.89 -4.65
C VAL A 576 8.05 -38.06 -3.21
N LEU A 577 8.67 -37.35 -2.27
CA LEU A 577 8.17 -37.20 -0.91
C LEU A 577 6.93 -36.28 -0.88
N PRO A 578 5.90 -36.57 -0.07
CA PRO A 578 4.62 -35.88 -0.13
C PRO A 578 4.69 -34.42 0.37
N GLU A 579 4.06 -33.51 -0.38
CA GLU A 579 4.05 -32.07 -0.09
C GLU A 579 3.45 -31.70 1.28
N ARG A 580 4.28 -31.21 2.20
CA ARG A 580 3.79 -30.44 3.35
C ARG A 580 3.42 -29.01 2.92
N ASN A 581 2.14 -28.81 2.60
CA ASN A 581 1.57 -27.51 2.26
C ASN A 581 1.63 -26.51 3.46
N MET A 582 2.75 -25.83 3.66
CA MET A 582 2.83 -24.62 4.50
C MET A 582 2.39 -23.39 3.70
N ARG A 583 1.08 -23.23 3.50
CA ARG A 583 0.52 -21.98 2.96
C ARG A 583 0.28 -20.99 4.10
N GLY A 584 1.02 -19.90 4.12
CA GLY A 584 0.63 -18.71 4.88
C GLY A 584 -0.57 -18.00 4.22
N PRO A 585 -1.09 -16.93 4.85
CA PRO A 585 -2.26 -16.22 4.33
C PRO A 585 -1.92 -15.46 3.02
N PRO A 586 -2.81 -15.47 2.01
CA PRO A 586 -2.58 -14.80 0.73
C PRO A 586 -2.79 -13.28 0.81
N THR A 587 -1.72 -12.49 0.70
CA THR A 587 -1.75 -11.02 0.70
C THR A 587 -2.07 -10.44 -0.69
N ASN A 588 -3.22 -10.81 -1.25
CA ASN A 588 -3.72 -10.22 -2.51
C ASN A 588 -4.95 -9.32 -2.25
N LYS A 589 -4.73 -8.17 -1.58
CA LYS A 589 -5.79 -7.20 -1.24
C LYS A 589 -5.38 -5.78 -1.61
N ASN A 590 -6.26 -5.07 -2.32
CA ASN A 590 -6.06 -3.67 -2.66
C ASN A 590 -6.12 -2.81 -1.39
N ILE A 591 -5.06 -2.04 -1.14
CA ILE A 591 -4.89 -1.15 0.02
C ILE A 591 -5.52 0.20 -0.32
N PRO A 592 -6.52 0.70 0.42
CA PRO A 592 -6.96 2.08 0.29
C PRO A 592 -5.81 3.03 0.66
N VAL A 593 -5.57 4.07 -0.14
CA VAL A 593 -4.43 5.00 0.04
C VAL A 593 -4.37 5.55 1.48
N ARG A 594 -5.52 5.98 2.03
CA ARG A 594 -5.67 6.45 3.41
C ARG A 594 -5.25 5.44 4.51
N ASN A 595 -5.15 4.15 4.19
CA ASN A 595 -4.74 3.09 5.12
C ASN A 595 -3.24 2.76 5.04
N ILE A 596 -2.47 3.35 4.11
CA ILE A 596 -1.07 2.94 3.84
C ILE A 596 -0.17 3.05 5.08
N LYS A 597 -0.32 4.11 5.89
CA LYS A 597 0.41 4.31 7.15
C LYS A 597 0.14 3.18 8.16
N ALA A 598 -1.09 2.68 8.24
CA ALA A 598 -1.46 1.56 9.10
C ALA A 598 -0.93 0.21 8.56
N GLN A 599 -0.95 0.03 7.23
CA GLN A 599 -0.38 -1.16 6.59
C GLN A 599 1.15 -1.25 6.81
N ILE A 600 1.86 -0.13 6.69
CA ILE A 600 3.30 -0.03 7.00
C ILE A 600 3.58 -0.38 8.46
N ALA A 601 2.80 0.16 9.40
CA ALA A 601 2.97 -0.14 10.83
C ALA A 601 2.76 -1.64 11.14
N ASN A 602 1.75 -2.26 10.52
CA ASN A 602 1.49 -3.70 10.62
C ASN A 602 2.64 -4.54 10.01
N MET A 603 3.10 -4.21 8.81
CA MET A 603 4.15 -4.96 8.11
C MET A 603 5.56 -4.77 8.71
N SER A 604 5.79 -3.68 9.44
CA SER A 604 7.03 -3.42 10.19
C SER A 604 7.16 -4.26 11.46
N ALA A 605 6.05 -4.81 11.97
CA ALA A 605 6.04 -5.62 13.20
C ALA A 605 6.95 -6.85 13.06
N LYS A 606 7.59 -7.24 14.17
CA LYS A 606 8.58 -8.33 14.25
C LYS A 606 9.70 -8.15 13.20
N GLU A 607 10.43 -7.04 13.25
CA GLU A 607 11.63 -6.79 12.43
C GLU A 607 11.39 -6.87 10.91
N ASN A 608 10.34 -6.17 10.46
CA ASN A 608 9.88 -6.12 9.05
C ASN A 608 9.38 -7.48 8.52
N ALA A 609 8.98 -8.43 9.37
CA ALA A 609 8.56 -9.77 8.95
C ALA A 609 7.39 -9.75 7.93
N GLY A 610 6.48 -8.78 8.02
CA GLY A 610 5.39 -8.63 7.05
C GLY A 610 5.88 -8.25 5.65
N PHE A 611 6.83 -7.32 5.55
CA PHE A 611 7.49 -6.99 4.28
C PHE A 611 8.25 -8.19 3.71
N LYS A 612 9.03 -8.90 4.56
CA LYS A 612 9.82 -10.08 4.17
C LYS A 612 8.94 -11.23 3.68
N TYR A 613 7.83 -11.51 4.35
CA TYR A 613 6.87 -12.53 3.93
C TYR A 613 6.24 -12.17 2.57
N GLU A 614 5.65 -10.97 2.45
CA GLU A 614 4.97 -10.54 1.24
C GLU A 614 5.91 -10.45 0.03
N TYR A 615 7.16 -10.00 0.25
CA TYR A 615 8.18 -9.96 -0.80
C TYR A 615 8.59 -11.35 -1.31
N ASN A 616 8.66 -12.35 -0.41
CA ASN A 616 9.04 -13.72 -0.77
C ASN A 616 7.88 -14.53 -1.39
N ASP A 617 6.62 -14.15 -1.15
CA ASP A 617 5.42 -14.71 -1.81
C ASP A 617 5.29 -14.27 -3.29
N ILE A 618 6.08 -13.29 -3.74
CA ILE A 618 6.12 -12.85 -5.13
C ILE A 618 7.14 -13.72 -5.90
N PRO A 619 6.73 -14.44 -6.97
CA PRO A 619 7.63 -15.25 -7.80
C PRO A 619 8.88 -14.49 -8.29
N ARG A 620 10.00 -15.19 -8.37
CA ARG A 620 11.33 -14.66 -8.72
C ARG A 620 12.13 -15.68 -9.53
N GLY A 621 13.22 -15.23 -10.16
CA GLY A 621 13.96 -16.02 -11.13
C GLY A 621 13.43 -15.82 -12.55
N GLU A 622 13.61 -16.82 -13.40
CA GLU A 622 13.18 -16.83 -14.80
C GLU A 622 11.77 -17.43 -14.91
N LEU A 623 10.76 -16.58 -15.07
CA LEU A 623 9.34 -16.97 -15.13
C LEU A 623 8.84 -17.18 -16.57
N TYR A 624 9.59 -16.70 -17.56
CA TYR A 624 9.30 -16.75 -18.99
C TYR A 624 10.62 -16.97 -19.77
N PRO A 625 10.58 -17.41 -21.04
CA PRO A 625 11.79 -17.65 -21.83
C PRO A 625 12.68 -16.41 -22.00
N CYS A 626 14.00 -16.63 -21.89
CA CYS A 626 15.08 -15.65 -22.14
C CYS A 626 16.02 -16.10 -23.28
N LEU A 627 15.51 -16.80 -24.29
CA LEU A 627 16.29 -17.46 -25.34
C LEU A 627 17.22 -16.48 -26.05
N GLU A 628 16.72 -15.31 -26.46
CA GLU A 628 17.50 -14.31 -27.19
C GLU A 628 18.60 -13.70 -26.32
N GLY A 629 18.33 -13.49 -25.03
CA GLY A 629 19.34 -13.02 -24.08
C GLY A 629 20.41 -14.06 -23.73
N LYS A 630 20.10 -15.34 -23.91
CA LYS A 630 21.00 -16.48 -23.63
C LYS A 630 21.89 -16.89 -24.81
N LYS A 631 21.62 -16.43 -26.04
CA LYS A 631 22.46 -16.74 -27.21
C LYS A 631 23.91 -16.27 -27.01
N PRO A 632 24.94 -17.04 -27.44
CA PRO A 632 26.36 -16.74 -27.18
C PRO A 632 26.78 -15.32 -27.59
N GLU A 633 26.34 -14.86 -28.76
CA GLU A 633 26.59 -13.53 -29.32
C GLU A 633 25.93 -12.39 -28.52
N ASN A 634 24.86 -12.68 -27.79
CA ASN A 634 24.16 -11.71 -26.95
C ASN A 634 24.63 -11.71 -25.49
N LYS A 635 25.20 -12.82 -24.97
CA LYS A 635 25.79 -12.87 -23.62
C LYS A 635 26.79 -11.74 -23.36
N VAL A 636 27.59 -11.36 -24.37
CA VAL A 636 28.56 -10.25 -24.24
C VAL A 636 27.91 -8.87 -24.13
N LYS A 637 26.66 -8.70 -24.57
CA LYS A 637 25.88 -7.45 -24.40
C LYS A 637 25.30 -7.33 -22.99
N ASN A 638 25.05 -8.43 -22.27
CA ASN A 638 24.48 -8.42 -20.92
C ASN A 638 25.53 -7.99 -19.88
N ARG A 639 25.12 -7.23 -18.86
CA ARG A 639 25.99 -6.78 -17.74
C ARG A 639 26.19 -7.86 -16.68
N TYR A 640 25.20 -8.73 -16.50
CA TYR A 640 25.19 -9.80 -15.51
C TYR A 640 24.82 -11.12 -16.17
N VAL A 641 25.44 -12.23 -15.73
CA VAL A 641 25.18 -13.58 -16.27
C VAL A 641 23.93 -14.24 -15.68
N THR A 642 23.32 -13.61 -14.67
CA THR A 642 22.12 -14.08 -13.94
C THR A 642 20.87 -13.24 -14.21
N ILE A 643 20.97 -12.17 -15.01
CA ILE A 643 19.84 -11.29 -15.35
C ILE A 643 19.75 -11.18 -16.88
N PHE A 644 18.60 -11.58 -17.42
CA PHE A 644 18.29 -11.57 -18.85
C PHE A 644 16.97 -10.83 -19.13
N SER A 645 16.76 -10.42 -20.38
CA SER A 645 15.46 -9.95 -20.87
C SER A 645 14.60 -11.13 -21.31
N TYR A 646 13.32 -11.15 -20.93
CA TYR A 646 12.36 -12.11 -21.48
C TYR A 646 12.04 -11.80 -22.95
N ASP A 647 11.82 -12.84 -23.76
CA ASP A 647 11.69 -12.71 -25.21
C ASP A 647 10.40 -11.99 -25.67
N HIS A 648 9.29 -12.18 -24.93
CA HIS A 648 7.96 -11.66 -25.30
C HIS A 648 7.76 -10.14 -25.07
N SER A 649 8.60 -9.55 -24.23
CA SER A 649 8.55 -8.15 -23.78
C SER A 649 9.82 -7.37 -24.11
N ARG A 650 10.84 -8.00 -24.73
CA ARG A 650 12.11 -7.34 -25.06
C ARG A 650 11.91 -6.18 -26.03
N VAL A 651 12.78 -5.20 -25.95
CA VAL A 651 12.92 -4.18 -27.01
C VAL A 651 13.79 -4.78 -28.14
N VAL A 652 13.41 -4.52 -29.39
CA VAL A 652 14.10 -5.03 -30.59
C VAL A 652 14.57 -3.84 -31.42
N ILE A 653 15.86 -3.76 -31.74
CA ILE A 653 16.46 -2.65 -32.48
C ILE A 653 16.53 -2.98 -33.98
N ASN A 654 15.92 -2.13 -34.79
CA ASN A 654 15.95 -2.19 -36.25
C ASN A 654 17.23 -1.54 -36.79
N SER A 655 18.34 -2.27 -36.75
CA SER A 655 19.63 -1.83 -37.31
C SER A 655 19.83 -2.34 -38.74
N PRO A 656 19.92 -1.49 -39.78
CA PRO A 656 20.25 -1.94 -41.13
C PRO A 656 21.74 -2.33 -41.22
N GLY A 657 22.02 -3.54 -41.72
CA GLY A 657 23.39 -4.00 -42.02
C GLY A 657 24.17 -4.62 -40.85
N ASN A 658 23.52 -5.44 -40.01
CA ASN A 658 24.19 -6.21 -38.95
C ASN A 658 23.53 -7.58 -38.79
N ASP A 659 24.32 -8.65 -38.71
CA ASP A 659 23.85 -10.05 -38.74
C ASP A 659 23.24 -10.53 -37.40
N GLY A 660 23.31 -9.70 -36.34
CA GLY A 660 22.71 -9.96 -35.03
C GLY A 660 21.26 -9.50 -34.92
N ASN A 661 20.41 -10.26 -34.22
CA ASN A 661 18.93 -10.18 -34.23
C ASN A 661 18.25 -8.90 -33.67
N GLY A 662 18.93 -7.75 -33.62
CA GLY A 662 18.41 -6.52 -33.03
C GLY A 662 18.38 -6.54 -31.49
N TYR A 663 19.17 -7.40 -30.85
CA TYR A 663 19.13 -7.57 -29.39
C TYR A 663 19.74 -6.40 -28.61
N ILE A 664 18.99 -5.90 -27.64
CA ILE A 664 19.44 -5.07 -26.50
C ILE A 664 18.84 -5.64 -25.21
N HIS A 665 19.56 -5.51 -24.09
CA HIS A 665 19.13 -6.01 -22.78
C HIS A 665 18.13 -5.05 -22.08
N ALA A 666 16.95 -4.88 -22.69
CA ALA A 666 15.85 -4.05 -22.25
C ALA A 666 14.49 -4.75 -22.44
N ASN A 667 13.49 -4.37 -21.64
CA ASN A 667 12.09 -4.79 -21.80
C ASN A 667 11.15 -3.59 -21.71
N TYR A 668 10.04 -3.61 -22.44
CA TYR A 668 8.88 -2.78 -22.12
C TYR A 668 8.28 -3.25 -20.79
N ILE A 669 7.79 -2.33 -19.97
CA ILE A 669 7.03 -2.63 -18.75
C ILE A 669 5.63 -2.00 -18.86
N GLU A 670 4.61 -2.77 -18.50
CA GLU A 670 3.22 -2.34 -18.47
C GLU A 670 2.89 -1.58 -17.17
N ASP A 671 2.02 -0.57 -17.27
CA ASP A 671 1.44 0.12 -16.13
C ASP A 671 0.28 -0.68 -15.49
N THR A 672 -0.36 -0.09 -14.48
CA THR A 672 -1.48 -0.70 -13.75
C THR A 672 -2.74 -0.95 -14.58
N LYS A 673 -2.74 -0.60 -15.88
CA LYS A 673 -3.80 -0.89 -16.85
C LYS A 673 -3.41 -1.89 -17.94
N GLY A 674 -2.18 -2.41 -17.94
CA GLY A 674 -1.66 -3.22 -19.04
C GLY A 674 -1.20 -2.40 -20.26
N VAL A 675 -0.97 -1.09 -20.10
CA VAL A 675 -0.41 -0.25 -21.17
C VAL A 675 1.10 -0.20 -21.00
N ARG A 676 1.84 -0.55 -22.06
CA ARG A 676 3.31 -0.40 -22.09
C ARG A 676 3.66 1.09 -22.00
N SER A 677 4.13 1.52 -20.83
CA SER A 677 4.36 2.93 -20.50
C SER A 677 5.82 3.23 -20.15
N TYR A 678 6.63 2.19 -19.88
CA TYR A 678 8.05 2.32 -19.52
C TYR A 678 8.95 1.39 -20.33
N ILE A 679 10.24 1.70 -20.39
CA ILE A 679 11.29 0.78 -20.84
C ILE A 679 12.28 0.58 -19.68
N ALA A 680 12.38 -0.65 -19.18
CA ALA A 680 13.36 -1.03 -18.16
C ALA A 680 14.59 -1.68 -18.84
N THR A 681 15.77 -1.08 -18.66
CA THR A 681 17.02 -1.52 -19.29
C THR A 681 18.17 -1.57 -18.29
N GLN A 682 19.20 -2.36 -18.59
CA GLN A 682 20.47 -2.27 -17.87
C GLN A 682 21.17 -0.91 -18.12
N GLY A 683 22.06 -0.52 -17.21
CA GLY A 683 23.02 0.56 -17.43
C GLY A 683 24.00 0.18 -18.53
N PRO A 684 24.10 0.95 -19.63
CA PRO A 684 24.88 0.59 -20.82
C PRO A 684 26.32 0.14 -20.51
N LYS A 685 26.79 -0.88 -21.23
CA LYS A 685 28.21 -1.26 -21.30
C LYS A 685 28.87 -0.46 -22.43
N PRO A 686 30.20 -0.26 -22.46
CA PRO A 686 30.85 0.49 -23.54
C PRO A 686 30.51 -0.02 -24.95
N LYS A 687 30.45 -1.35 -25.12
CA LYS A 687 30.05 -2.01 -26.39
C LYS A 687 28.55 -1.91 -26.74
N THR A 688 27.70 -1.36 -25.87
CA THR A 688 26.24 -1.24 -26.08
C THR A 688 25.73 0.21 -26.02
N ILE A 689 26.62 1.21 -26.07
CA ILE A 689 26.22 2.64 -26.05
C ILE A 689 25.50 3.02 -27.35
N ALA A 690 25.97 2.53 -28.51
CA ALA A 690 25.31 2.74 -29.79
C ALA A 690 23.92 2.09 -29.85
N ASP A 691 23.80 0.84 -29.39
CA ASP A 691 22.52 0.13 -29.24
C ASP A 691 21.53 0.95 -28.39
N PHE A 692 21.97 1.45 -27.23
CA PHE A 692 21.13 2.23 -26.32
C PHE A 692 20.58 3.50 -26.96
N TRP A 693 21.41 4.29 -27.64
CA TRP A 693 20.92 5.51 -28.31
C TRP A 693 20.09 5.23 -29.56
N THR A 694 20.33 4.10 -30.24
CA THR A 694 19.47 3.65 -31.34
C THR A 694 18.08 3.29 -30.80
N MET A 695 18.01 2.57 -29.67
CA MET A 695 16.76 2.29 -28.96
C MET A 695 16.03 3.58 -28.52
N VAL A 696 16.74 4.54 -27.92
CA VAL A 696 16.17 5.84 -27.50
C VAL A 696 15.57 6.61 -28.69
N SER A 697 16.26 6.61 -29.84
CA SER A 697 15.78 7.28 -31.06
C SER A 697 14.68 6.50 -31.81
N GLN A 698 14.62 5.18 -31.65
CA GLN A 698 13.60 4.32 -32.26
C GLN A 698 12.28 4.37 -31.48
N GLU A 699 12.36 4.18 -30.16
CA GLU A 699 11.21 4.11 -29.26
C GLU A 699 10.71 5.49 -28.79
N GLU A 700 11.19 6.56 -29.42
CA GLU A 700 10.69 7.93 -29.22
C GLU A 700 10.74 8.41 -27.75
N VAL A 701 11.78 7.99 -27.04
CA VAL A 701 12.02 8.30 -25.62
C VAL A 701 12.45 9.76 -25.47
N ALA A 702 11.63 10.56 -24.77
CA ALA A 702 11.96 11.94 -24.42
C ALA A 702 12.55 12.09 -22.98
N VAL A 703 12.28 11.12 -22.10
CA VAL A 703 12.69 11.14 -20.68
C VAL A 703 13.45 9.87 -20.32
N ILE A 704 14.67 10.04 -19.81
CA ILE A 704 15.53 8.98 -19.29
C ILE A 704 15.69 9.16 -17.78
N VAL A 705 15.54 8.09 -17.01
CA VAL A 705 15.72 8.08 -15.55
C VAL A 705 16.88 7.14 -15.19
N CYS A 706 17.99 7.72 -14.73
CA CYS A 706 19.19 7.01 -14.29
C CYS A 706 19.22 6.96 -12.75
N LEU A 707 19.24 5.76 -12.19
CA LEU A 707 19.16 5.50 -10.73
C LEU A 707 20.43 4.84 -10.19
N THR A 708 21.60 5.15 -10.75
CA THR A 708 22.89 4.56 -10.34
C THR A 708 24.02 5.50 -10.73
N ASN A 709 25.00 5.65 -9.84
CA ASN A 709 26.23 6.35 -10.19
C ASN A 709 27.06 5.47 -11.16
N LEU A 710 28.02 6.06 -11.88
CA LEU A 710 28.88 5.31 -12.81
C LEU A 710 29.69 4.22 -12.08
N LYS A 711 30.24 4.61 -10.92
CA LYS A 711 30.94 3.77 -9.94
C LYS A 711 30.24 3.86 -8.60
N GLU A 712 30.26 2.76 -7.88
CA GLU A 712 29.64 2.57 -6.57
C GLU A 712 30.60 1.64 -5.79
N GLY A 713 31.27 2.20 -4.78
CA GLY A 713 32.56 1.72 -4.28
C GLY A 713 33.57 1.49 -5.42
N ALA A 714 34.32 0.39 -5.35
CA ALA A 714 35.20 -0.06 -6.43
C ALA A 714 34.45 -0.58 -7.68
N LYS A 715 33.12 -0.76 -7.64
CA LYS A 715 32.36 -1.56 -8.63
C LYS A 715 31.71 -0.67 -9.69
N ASN A 716 32.07 -0.89 -10.97
CA ASN A 716 31.51 -0.17 -12.12
C ASN A 716 30.04 -0.58 -12.40
N LYS A 717 29.07 0.29 -12.13
CA LYS A 717 27.63 0.02 -12.28
C LYS A 717 27.05 0.46 -13.62
N CYS A 718 27.57 1.55 -14.20
CA CYS A 718 27.15 2.06 -15.51
C CYS A 718 28.37 2.58 -16.28
N ALA A 719 28.37 2.48 -17.61
CA ALA A 719 29.31 3.26 -18.43
C ALA A 719 28.71 4.65 -18.69
N GLN A 720 29.54 5.69 -18.75
CA GLN A 720 29.09 6.99 -19.22
C GLN A 720 28.69 6.85 -20.69
N TYR A 721 27.40 6.97 -20.96
CA TYR A 721 26.83 6.87 -22.30
C TYR A 721 26.48 8.23 -22.89
N TRP A 722 26.85 9.33 -22.24
CA TRP A 722 26.58 10.70 -22.69
C TRP A 722 27.87 11.52 -22.85
N PRO A 723 27.92 12.46 -23.81
CA PRO A 723 29.02 13.42 -23.90
C PRO A 723 28.97 14.43 -22.74
N ASN A 724 30.11 15.02 -22.39
CA ASN A 724 30.17 16.15 -21.48
C ASN A 724 29.55 17.40 -22.13
N VAL A 725 29.37 18.49 -21.38
CA VAL A 725 28.85 19.75 -21.93
C VAL A 725 29.74 20.23 -23.09
N ASN A 726 29.13 20.67 -24.19
CA ASN A 726 29.76 21.02 -25.47
C ASN A 726 30.41 19.86 -26.29
N ASP A 727 30.62 18.68 -25.70
CA ASP A 727 31.08 17.51 -26.44
C ASP A 727 29.97 16.89 -27.32
N LYS A 728 30.40 16.05 -28.26
CA LYS A 728 29.52 15.19 -29.08
C LYS A 728 29.89 13.72 -28.93
N LEU A 729 28.88 12.86 -28.89
CA LEU A 729 29.00 11.41 -28.96
C LEU A 729 28.36 10.94 -30.27
N GLN A 730 28.96 10.00 -30.99
CA GLN A 730 28.40 9.45 -32.22
C GLN A 730 28.42 7.92 -32.17
N GLY A 731 27.28 7.29 -32.50
CA GLY A 731 27.13 5.84 -32.59
C GLY A 731 26.23 5.50 -33.77
N GLY A 732 26.81 4.88 -34.80
CA GLY A 732 26.12 4.62 -36.08
C GLY A 732 25.50 5.90 -36.66
N ASN A 733 24.18 5.86 -36.91
CA ASN A 733 23.41 6.97 -37.46
C ASN A 733 22.99 8.01 -36.41
N ILE A 734 23.20 7.78 -35.12
CA ILE A 734 22.81 8.72 -34.06
C ILE A 734 24.02 9.58 -33.65
N THR A 735 23.81 10.88 -33.56
CA THR A 735 24.77 11.84 -32.96
C THR A 735 24.09 12.55 -31.80
N ILE A 736 24.73 12.56 -30.64
CA ILE A 736 24.23 13.15 -29.39
C ILE A 736 25.12 14.34 -29.03
N ARG A 737 24.52 15.46 -28.64
CA ARG A 737 25.22 16.61 -28.04
C ARG A 737 24.60 16.95 -26.69
N ASN A 738 25.43 17.31 -25.72
CA ASN A 738 24.98 17.81 -24.43
C ASN A 738 24.74 19.32 -24.54
N PHE A 739 23.51 19.74 -24.25
CA PHE A 739 23.04 21.13 -24.39
C PHE A 739 23.04 21.88 -23.05
N GLY A 740 23.24 21.19 -21.94
CA GLY A 740 23.30 21.78 -20.60
C GLY A 740 23.00 20.77 -19.49
N GLU A 741 23.54 21.04 -18.31
CA GLU A 741 23.28 20.27 -17.08
C GLU A 741 22.84 21.20 -15.95
N LYS A 742 21.90 20.74 -15.12
CA LYS A 742 21.57 21.34 -13.80
C LYS A 742 21.92 20.33 -12.72
N THR A 743 22.73 20.73 -11.76
CA THR A 743 23.12 19.91 -10.60
C THR A 743 22.33 20.33 -9.37
N TYR A 744 21.78 19.34 -8.68
CA TYR A 744 21.06 19.47 -7.41
C TYR A 744 21.70 18.53 -6.39
N ALA A 745 21.45 18.73 -5.10
CA ALA A 745 22.12 17.98 -4.03
C ALA A 745 21.97 16.45 -4.12
N GLU A 746 20.88 15.96 -4.73
CA GLU A 746 20.55 14.52 -4.78
C GLU A 746 20.46 13.95 -6.21
N HIS A 747 20.53 14.80 -7.24
CA HIS A 747 20.37 14.39 -8.63
C HIS A 747 20.93 15.43 -9.62
N ILE A 748 21.09 15.03 -10.88
CA ILE A 748 21.55 15.91 -11.98
C ILE A 748 20.61 15.74 -13.17
N ILE A 749 20.12 16.86 -13.72
CA ILE A 749 19.33 16.88 -14.96
C ILE A 749 20.26 17.23 -16.11
N ARG A 750 20.24 16.45 -17.19
CA ARG A 750 21.00 16.71 -18.42
C ARG A 750 20.07 16.83 -19.62
N GLN A 751 20.28 17.82 -20.47
CA GLN A 751 19.52 17.98 -21.71
C GLN A 751 20.39 17.59 -22.91
N PHE A 752 19.93 16.61 -23.69
CA PHE A 752 20.61 16.13 -24.88
C PHE A 752 19.83 16.49 -26.14
N LYS A 753 20.54 16.95 -27.17
CA LYS A 753 20.01 16.99 -28.53
C LYS A 753 20.52 15.76 -29.28
N ILE A 754 19.60 14.90 -29.71
CA ILE A 754 19.89 13.76 -30.58
C ILE A 754 19.56 14.11 -32.02
N HIS A 755 20.45 13.74 -32.93
CA HIS A 755 20.31 13.88 -34.38
C HIS A 755 20.36 12.49 -35.02
N ASN A 756 19.31 12.10 -35.72
CA ASN A 756 19.22 10.83 -36.43
C ASN A 756 19.44 11.03 -37.93
N LYS A 757 20.65 10.68 -38.40
CA LYS A 757 21.08 10.85 -39.80
C LYS A 757 20.22 10.08 -40.81
N ALA A 758 19.57 8.99 -40.40
CA ALA A 758 18.74 8.17 -41.28
C ALA A 758 17.30 8.69 -41.41
N LYS A 759 16.81 9.44 -40.40
CA LYS A 759 15.50 10.13 -40.45
C LYS A 759 15.60 11.59 -40.90
N GLY A 760 16.77 12.22 -40.79
CA GLY A 760 16.92 13.68 -40.91
C GLY A 760 16.32 14.45 -39.72
N GLU A 761 16.05 13.77 -38.62
CA GLU A 761 15.27 14.26 -37.48
C GLU A 761 16.17 14.68 -36.31
N ASP A 762 15.91 15.87 -35.75
CA ASP A 762 16.48 16.35 -34.50
C ASP A 762 15.44 16.24 -33.37
N ARG A 763 15.80 15.66 -32.21
CA ARG A 763 14.94 15.57 -31.02
C ARG A 763 15.70 15.98 -29.76
N PHE A 764 14.96 16.39 -28.73
CA PHE A 764 15.51 16.61 -27.39
C PHE A 764 15.16 15.45 -26.46
N VAL A 765 16.09 15.07 -25.59
CA VAL A 765 15.95 14.01 -24.59
C VAL A 765 16.51 14.52 -23.27
N THR A 766 15.71 14.48 -22.20
CA THR A 766 16.14 14.93 -20.87
C THR A 766 16.42 13.71 -19.98
N MET A 767 17.62 13.67 -19.39
CA MET A 767 18.04 12.62 -18.48
C MET A 767 18.04 13.13 -17.03
N TYR A 768 17.23 12.50 -16.20
CA TYR A 768 17.14 12.70 -14.76
C TYR A 768 18.00 11.64 -14.06
N HIS A 769 19.14 12.05 -13.51
CA HIS A 769 20.12 11.15 -12.90
C HIS A 769 20.11 11.32 -11.38
N TYR A 770 19.43 10.43 -10.65
CA TYR A 770 19.42 10.41 -9.19
C TYR A 770 20.72 9.81 -8.65
N THR A 771 21.53 10.63 -7.97
CA THR A 771 22.88 10.30 -7.51
C THR A 771 22.93 9.89 -6.03
N ALA A 772 21.93 10.28 -5.24
CA ALA A 772 21.87 10.03 -3.79
C ALA A 772 21.51 8.58 -3.39
N TRP A 773 21.23 7.67 -4.33
CA TRP A 773 20.92 6.28 -3.97
C TRP A 773 22.21 5.49 -3.69
N ALA A 774 22.55 5.39 -2.40
CA ALA A 774 23.73 4.69 -1.91
C ALA A 774 23.83 3.22 -2.35
N ASP A 775 25.06 2.72 -2.29
CA ASP A 775 25.49 1.41 -2.78
C ASP A 775 25.01 0.28 -1.85
N HIS A 776 24.96 0.60 -0.56
CA HIS A 776 24.40 -0.19 0.52
C HIS A 776 23.18 0.55 1.08
N GLY A 777 22.10 -0.19 1.36
CA GLY A 777 20.83 0.39 1.83
C GLY A 777 19.90 0.90 0.73
N VAL A 778 19.12 1.93 1.04
CA VAL A 778 18.01 2.45 0.22
C VAL A 778 18.02 3.98 0.20
N ALA A 779 17.44 4.59 -0.84
CA ALA A 779 17.22 6.04 -0.89
C ALA A 779 16.29 6.51 0.24
N ASP A 780 16.43 7.77 0.66
CA ASP A 780 15.44 8.37 1.56
C ASP A 780 14.07 8.50 0.86
N PRO A 781 12.95 8.13 1.52
CA PRO A 781 11.63 8.10 0.87
C PRO A 781 11.14 9.47 0.39
N LEU A 782 11.39 10.55 1.14
CA LEU A 782 10.94 11.90 0.76
C LEU A 782 11.77 12.42 -0.42
N SER A 783 13.08 12.24 -0.33
CA SER A 783 14.07 12.60 -1.35
C SER A 783 13.77 11.95 -2.70
N LEU A 784 13.46 10.64 -2.70
CA LEU A 784 13.02 9.91 -3.90
C LEU A 784 11.69 10.43 -4.46
N VAL A 785 10.75 10.85 -3.59
CA VAL A 785 9.45 11.43 -3.99
C VAL A 785 9.59 12.83 -4.60
N VAL A 786 10.50 13.66 -4.10
CA VAL A 786 10.80 14.98 -4.69
C VAL A 786 11.34 14.82 -6.12
N PHE A 787 12.34 13.96 -6.30
CA PHE A 787 12.87 13.60 -7.62
C PHE A 787 11.79 13.02 -8.54
N HIS A 788 11.00 12.05 -8.04
CA HIS A 788 9.89 11.43 -8.79
C HIS A 788 8.89 12.46 -9.30
N ARG A 789 8.49 13.46 -8.49
CA ARG A 789 7.56 14.52 -8.88
C ARG A 789 8.11 15.42 -9.99
N GLN A 790 9.40 15.71 -9.98
CA GLN A 790 10.04 16.51 -11.03
C GLN A 790 10.06 15.75 -12.37
N VAL A 791 10.37 14.45 -12.34
CA VAL A 791 10.26 13.57 -13.52
C VAL A 791 8.81 13.42 -13.99
N MET A 792 7.83 13.31 -13.08
CA MET A 792 6.40 13.26 -13.44
C MET A 792 5.96 14.51 -14.22
N ARG A 793 6.35 15.71 -13.75
CA ARG A 793 6.07 16.99 -14.42
C ARG A 793 6.63 16.98 -15.84
N ALA A 794 7.91 16.64 -15.98
CA ALA A 794 8.59 16.59 -17.28
C ALA A 794 7.98 15.55 -18.23
N THR A 795 7.67 14.34 -17.73
CA THR A 795 7.01 13.29 -18.52
C THR A 795 5.64 13.76 -19.02
N ALA A 796 4.85 14.42 -18.16
CA ALA A 796 3.52 14.94 -18.50
C ALA A 796 3.55 16.14 -19.47
N GLN A 797 4.69 16.83 -19.60
CA GLN A 797 4.93 17.89 -20.59
C GLN A 797 5.60 17.37 -21.87
N SER A 798 6.04 16.10 -21.91
CA SER A 798 6.78 15.54 -23.02
C SER A 798 5.89 14.81 -24.03
N ASN A 799 6.24 14.90 -25.31
CA ASN A 799 5.64 14.09 -26.38
C ASN A 799 6.33 12.71 -26.50
N GLY A 800 6.97 12.22 -25.43
CA GLY A 800 7.70 10.95 -25.43
C GLY A 800 6.78 9.75 -25.28
N LYS A 801 7.02 8.69 -26.07
CA LYS A 801 6.17 7.48 -26.08
C LYS A 801 6.33 6.61 -24.83
N TYR A 802 7.54 6.56 -24.27
CA TYR A 802 7.86 5.81 -23.05
C TYR A 802 8.82 6.59 -22.15
N THR A 803 8.71 6.39 -20.84
CA THR A 803 9.76 6.78 -19.88
C THR A 803 10.76 5.62 -19.75
N LEU A 804 12.02 5.86 -20.14
CA LEU A 804 13.08 4.86 -20.01
C LEU A 804 13.69 4.97 -18.60
N VAL A 805 13.73 3.86 -17.86
CA VAL A 805 14.28 3.80 -16.49
C VAL A 805 15.39 2.74 -16.41
N HIS A 806 16.53 3.10 -15.83
CA HIS A 806 17.65 2.17 -15.65
C HIS A 806 18.41 2.38 -14.34
N CYS A 807 19.12 1.35 -13.92
CA CYS A 807 20.16 1.40 -12.88
C CYS A 807 21.37 0.62 -13.40
N SER A 808 22.02 -0.24 -12.59
CA SER A 808 23.02 -1.19 -13.08
C SER A 808 22.38 -2.34 -13.89
N ALA A 809 21.60 -3.20 -13.23
CA ALA A 809 20.95 -4.35 -13.86
C ALA A 809 19.60 -4.01 -14.55
N GLY A 810 18.99 -2.88 -14.18
CA GLY A 810 17.67 -2.50 -14.67
C GLY A 810 16.52 -3.29 -14.04
N VAL A 811 16.66 -3.73 -12.78
CA VAL A 811 15.63 -4.54 -12.08
C VAL A 811 15.32 -4.05 -10.65
N GLY A 812 16.33 -3.83 -9.81
CA GLY A 812 16.15 -3.40 -8.41
C GLY A 812 15.60 -1.97 -8.27
N ARG A 813 16.50 -0.98 -8.17
CA ARG A 813 16.14 0.46 -8.10
C ARG A 813 15.15 0.89 -9.20
N THR A 814 15.33 0.37 -10.42
CA THR A 814 14.43 0.54 -11.58
C THR A 814 13.00 0.07 -11.30
N GLY A 815 12.83 -1.13 -10.74
CA GLY A 815 11.51 -1.65 -10.37
C GLY A 815 10.86 -0.85 -9.25
N THR A 816 11.63 -0.41 -8.24
CA THR A 816 11.12 0.44 -7.16
C THR A 816 10.61 1.78 -7.69
N TYR A 817 11.32 2.40 -8.64
CA TYR A 817 10.90 3.66 -9.26
C TYR A 817 9.67 3.50 -10.17
N ILE A 818 9.65 2.49 -11.06
CA ILE A 818 8.49 2.23 -11.93
C ILE A 818 7.24 1.90 -11.09
N ALA A 819 7.39 1.13 -10.02
CA ALA A 819 6.29 0.86 -9.10
C ALA A 819 5.80 2.11 -8.36
N LEU A 820 6.71 2.99 -7.92
CA LEU A 820 6.33 4.27 -7.30
C LEU A 820 5.48 5.10 -8.26
N ASP A 821 5.92 5.28 -9.51
CA ASP A 821 5.19 6.08 -10.49
C ASP A 821 3.84 5.46 -10.89
N ALA A 822 3.81 4.17 -11.22
CA ALA A 822 2.59 3.49 -11.67
C ALA A 822 1.53 3.38 -10.56
N LEU A 823 1.93 3.00 -9.33
CA LEU A 823 1.01 2.88 -8.19
C LEU A 823 0.58 4.26 -7.67
N TYR A 824 1.41 5.29 -7.76
CA TYR A 824 0.99 6.66 -7.45
C TYR A 824 -0.08 7.15 -8.44
N ARG A 825 0.15 6.99 -9.74
CA ARG A 825 -0.83 7.34 -10.80
C ARG A 825 -2.12 6.51 -10.71
N GLU A 826 -2.06 5.26 -10.22
CA GLU A 826 -3.25 4.45 -9.92
C GLU A 826 -4.00 5.02 -8.71
N GLY A 827 -3.33 5.15 -7.56
CA GLY A 827 -3.96 5.55 -6.30
C GLY A 827 -4.53 6.97 -6.33
N GLN A 828 -3.94 7.89 -7.11
CA GLN A 828 -4.52 9.20 -7.40
C GLN A 828 -5.89 9.13 -8.10
N LYS A 829 -6.17 8.06 -8.86
CA LYS A 829 -7.38 7.90 -9.69
C LYS A 829 -8.40 6.94 -9.08
N SER A 830 -7.95 5.90 -8.35
CA SER A 830 -8.80 4.84 -7.78
C SER A 830 -8.99 4.95 -6.27
N GLY A 831 -8.17 5.76 -5.58
CA GLY A 831 -8.07 5.80 -4.12
C GLY A 831 -7.47 4.53 -3.49
N LYS A 832 -6.93 3.60 -4.29
CA LYS A 832 -6.43 2.29 -3.88
C LYS A 832 -5.15 1.92 -4.65
N ILE A 833 -4.32 1.05 -4.07
CA ILE A 833 -3.10 0.51 -4.70
C ILE A 833 -2.98 -0.99 -4.40
N ASN A 834 -2.26 -1.75 -5.22
CA ASN A 834 -1.93 -3.16 -4.93
C ASN A 834 -0.45 -3.43 -5.25
N VAL A 835 0.42 -3.26 -4.24
CA VAL A 835 1.88 -3.41 -4.39
C VAL A 835 2.26 -4.84 -4.81
N PRO A 836 1.79 -5.93 -4.17
CA PRO A 836 2.13 -7.28 -4.60
C PRO A 836 1.71 -7.59 -6.04
N MET A 837 0.51 -7.16 -6.45
CA MET A 837 0.01 -7.47 -7.78
C MET A 837 0.74 -6.67 -8.88
N TYR A 838 1.07 -5.40 -8.65
CA TYR A 838 1.84 -4.64 -9.64
C TYR A 838 3.30 -5.12 -9.75
N VAL A 839 3.93 -5.52 -8.64
CA VAL A 839 5.27 -6.13 -8.70
C VAL A 839 5.21 -7.51 -9.39
N ARG A 840 4.12 -8.28 -9.22
CA ARG A 840 3.85 -9.49 -10.03
C ARG A 840 3.71 -9.15 -11.52
N THR A 841 3.03 -8.07 -11.90
CA THR A 841 2.94 -7.60 -13.31
C THR A 841 4.33 -7.26 -13.87
N MET A 842 5.09 -6.38 -13.21
CA MET A 842 6.44 -6.03 -13.65
C MET A 842 7.36 -7.26 -13.77
N ARG A 843 7.19 -8.27 -12.89
CA ARG A 843 7.97 -9.52 -12.92
C ARG A 843 7.57 -10.50 -14.04
N LYS A 844 6.42 -10.29 -14.71
CA LYS A 844 6.14 -10.91 -16.02
C LYS A 844 6.94 -10.25 -17.12
N ASP A 845 6.97 -8.92 -17.14
CA ASP A 845 7.63 -8.14 -18.18
C ASP A 845 9.16 -8.21 -18.12
N ARG A 846 9.75 -8.24 -16.92
CA ARG A 846 11.20 -8.35 -16.72
C ARG A 846 11.52 -9.08 -15.41
N MET A 847 12.49 -10.00 -15.43
CA MET A 847 12.80 -10.79 -14.23
C MET A 847 13.26 -9.94 -13.03
N ASN A 848 12.95 -10.40 -11.82
CA ASN A 848 13.47 -9.86 -10.55
C ASN A 848 13.28 -8.35 -10.33
N MET A 849 12.25 -7.75 -10.95
CA MET A 849 11.85 -6.35 -10.69
C MET A 849 11.54 -6.15 -9.21
N ILE A 850 12.21 -5.16 -8.60
CA ILE A 850 12.47 -5.03 -7.15
C ILE A 850 13.24 -6.24 -6.62
N GLN A 851 14.49 -6.03 -6.21
CA GLN A 851 15.47 -7.11 -6.00
C GLN A 851 15.74 -7.43 -4.51
N GLY A 852 15.33 -6.56 -3.58
CA GLY A 852 15.47 -6.78 -2.14
C GLY A 852 14.20 -6.39 -1.36
N ASP A 853 14.05 -6.96 -0.17
CA ASP A 853 12.96 -6.69 0.77
C ASP A 853 12.99 -5.24 1.29
N GLU A 854 14.16 -4.67 1.58
CA GLU A 854 14.27 -3.25 1.95
C GLU A 854 13.95 -2.31 0.75
N GLN A 855 14.22 -2.72 -0.50
CA GLN A 855 13.75 -1.97 -1.70
C GLN A 855 12.23 -2.04 -1.87
N TYR A 856 11.62 -3.15 -1.44
CA TYR A 856 10.16 -3.35 -1.42
C TYR A 856 9.51 -2.54 -0.29
N LYS A 857 10.16 -2.43 0.89
CA LYS A 857 9.76 -1.55 1.99
C LYS A 857 9.90 -0.06 1.65
N LEU A 858 10.98 0.34 0.97
CA LEU A 858 11.14 1.70 0.44
C LEU A 858 9.96 2.10 -0.45
N LEU A 859 9.49 1.21 -1.34
CA LEU A 859 8.34 1.51 -2.20
C LEU A 859 7.08 1.89 -1.39
N TYR A 860 6.77 1.15 -0.33
CA TYR A 860 5.65 1.49 0.57
C TYR A 860 5.85 2.84 1.27
N LEU A 861 7.05 3.12 1.78
CA LEU A 861 7.39 4.39 2.44
C LEU A 861 7.30 5.57 1.45
N ALA A 862 7.84 5.43 0.24
CA ALA A 862 7.80 6.44 -0.80
C ALA A 862 6.36 6.68 -1.31
N LEU A 863 5.53 5.64 -1.43
CA LEU A 863 4.10 5.81 -1.74
C LEU A 863 3.37 6.57 -0.62
N MET A 864 3.66 6.27 0.65
CA MET A 864 3.11 7.02 1.78
C MET A 864 3.50 8.51 1.72
N GLU A 865 4.77 8.82 1.47
CA GLU A 865 5.24 10.19 1.30
C GLU A 865 4.60 10.90 0.09
N ALA A 866 4.48 10.20 -1.04
CA ALA A 866 3.91 10.72 -2.26
C ALA A 866 2.42 11.09 -2.12
N PHE A 867 1.64 10.29 -1.37
CA PHE A 867 0.23 10.53 -1.11
C PHE A 867 -0.04 11.51 0.04
N ASN A 868 0.78 11.51 1.10
CA ASN A 868 0.48 12.28 2.31
C ASN A 868 0.81 13.77 2.21
N GLY A 869 1.94 14.14 1.61
CA GLY A 869 2.41 15.54 1.56
C GLY A 869 2.45 16.10 0.15
N GLN A 870 1.37 16.74 -0.30
CA GLN A 870 1.27 17.27 -1.66
C GLN A 870 2.32 18.38 -1.90
N SER A 871 2.99 18.36 -3.05
CA SER A 871 3.93 19.43 -3.43
C SER A 871 3.16 20.72 -3.66
N ARG A 872 3.69 21.82 -3.09
CA ARG A 872 3.12 23.17 -3.15
C ARG A 872 3.93 24.09 -4.07
N CYS A 873 4.83 23.52 -4.88
CA CYS A 873 5.73 24.26 -5.74
C CYS A 873 4.97 25.12 -6.76
N LEU A 874 5.22 26.44 -6.69
CA LEU A 874 4.65 27.47 -7.57
C LEU A 874 5.76 28.16 -8.35
N ALA A 875 5.52 28.46 -9.63
CA ALA A 875 6.33 29.41 -10.38
C ALA A 875 6.39 30.77 -9.66
N THR A 876 7.55 31.42 -9.68
CA THR A 876 7.86 32.64 -8.92
C THR A 876 6.81 33.74 -9.07
N GLU A 877 6.38 34.05 -10.29
CA GLU A 877 5.30 35.03 -10.54
C GLU A 877 3.98 34.67 -9.83
N LYS A 878 3.63 33.38 -9.81
CA LYS A 878 2.37 32.89 -9.25
C LYS A 878 2.41 32.88 -7.72
N PHE A 879 3.58 32.60 -7.14
CA PHE A 879 3.82 32.81 -5.71
C PHE A 879 3.62 34.28 -5.33
N LEU A 880 4.27 35.20 -6.07
CA LEU A 880 4.20 36.62 -5.77
C LEU A 880 2.78 37.18 -5.92
N ARG A 881 2.06 36.85 -7.00
CA ARG A 881 0.66 37.25 -7.19
C ARG A 881 -0.23 36.72 -6.07
N LYS A 882 -0.13 35.44 -5.69
CA LYS A 882 -0.89 34.88 -4.55
C LYS A 882 -0.62 35.65 -3.26
N TYR A 883 0.65 35.91 -2.94
CA TYR A 883 1.04 36.67 -1.74
C TYR A 883 0.53 38.12 -1.78
N GLN A 884 0.53 38.76 -2.95
CA GLN A 884 -0.01 40.10 -3.16
C GLN A 884 -1.54 40.12 -3.03
N ASP A 885 -2.27 39.22 -3.71
CA ASP A 885 -3.73 39.13 -3.68
C ASP A 885 -4.25 38.90 -2.24
N GLU A 886 -3.57 38.02 -1.48
CA GLU A 886 -3.91 37.73 -0.08
C GLU A 886 -3.62 38.90 0.87
N ASN A 887 -2.62 39.74 0.57
CA ASN A 887 -2.27 40.94 1.35
C ASN A 887 -2.96 42.23 0.90
N CYS A 888 -3.42 42.35 -0.34
CA CYS A 888 -3.93 43.62 -0.90
C CYS A 888 -5.18 44.14 -0.17
N TYR A 889 -5.89 43.25 0.54
CA TYR A 889 -6.97 43.58 1.47
C TYR A 889 -6.57 44.55 2.61
N THR A 890 -5.28 44.84 2.86
CA THR A 890 -4.86 45.86 3.84
C THR A 890 -4.68 47.27 3.26
N ASN A 891 -4.54 47.41 1.93
CA ASN A 891 -4.30 48.73 1.28
C ASN A 891 -5.51 49.26 0.50
N CYS A 892 -6.54 48.43 0.26
CA CYS A 892 -7.87 48.92 -0.09
C CYS A 892 -8.56 49.46 1.18
N GLY A 893 -8.94 50.74 1.17
CA GLY A 893 -9.22 51.50 2.39
C GLY A 893 -10.34 50.97 3.30
N ASN A 894 -10.11 51.02 4.61
CA ASN A 894 -11.09 50.87 5.70
C ASN A 894 -11.86 49.53 5.78
N VAL A 895 -11.15 48.40 5.80
CA VAL A 895 -11.67 47.11 6.31
C VAL A 895 -10.77 46.56 7.41
N ARG A 896 -11.33 45.79 8.34
CA ARG A 896 -10.61 45.18 9.48
C ARG A 896 -9.57 44.15 9.02
N PRO A 897 -8.47 43.94 9.77
CA PRO A 897 -7.52 42.85 9.49
C PRO A 897 -8.20 41.49 9.69
N ASN A 898 -8.59 40.85 8.59
CA ASN A 898 -9.30 39.57 8.62
C ASN A 898 -8.34 38.38 8.73
N THR A 899 -8.75 37.42 9.55
CA THR A 899 -8.05 36.19 9.98
C THR A 899 -7.62 35.21 8.87
N THR A 900 -7.90 35.49 7.60
CA THR A 900 -7.89 34.51 6.50
C THR A 900 -6.50 33.98 6.15
N GLN A 901 -5.50 34.85 5.98
CA GLN A 901 -4.14 34.43 5.62
C GLN A 901 -3.52 33.54 6.72
N LYS A 902 -3.67 33.95 7.99
CA LYS A 902 -3.20 33.16 9.14
C LYS A 902 -3.91 31.80 9.21
N PHE A 903 -5.17 31.70 8.79
CA PHE A 903 -5.88 30.41 8.72
C PHE A 903 -5.35 29.49 7.61
N ALA A 904 -5.07 30.04 6.41
CA ALA A 904 -4.52 29.28 5.29
C ALA A 904 -3.12 28.73 5.58
N LEU A 905 -2.19 29.60 6.01
CA LEU A 905 -0.83 29.19 6.36
C LEU A 905 -0.77 28.37 7.65
N SER A 906 -1.69 28.58 8.62
CA SER A 906 -1.82 27.66 9.76
C SER A 906 -2.26 26.26 9.34
N THR A 907 -3.18 26.12 8.38
CA THR A 907 -3.62 24.78 7.92
C THR A 907 -2.46 24.02 7.27
N GLU A 908 -1.64 24.71 6.47
CA GLU A 908 -0.42 24.17 5.86
C GLU A 908 0.68 23.86 6.89
N PHE A 909 0.81 24.70 7.92
CA PHE A 909 1.77 24.50 9.00
C PHE A 909 1.38 23.30 9.91
N GLU A 910 0.11 23.12 10.24
CA GLU A 910 -0.37 21.92 10.95
C GLU A 910 -0.15 20.64 10.11
N GLU A 911 -0.29 20.71 8.78
CA GLU A 911 0.08 19.61 7.88
C GLU A 911 1.59 19.34 7.91
N LEU A 912 2.44 20.38 7.88
CA LEU A 912 3.90 20.26 8.02
C LEU A 912 4.27 19.53 9.32
N LEU A 913 3.67 19.92 10.46
CA LEU A 913 3.88 19.26 11.75
C LEU A 913 3.37 17.80 11.76
N ALA A 914 2.19 17.53 11.19
CA ALA A 914 1.60 16.19 11.12
C ALA A 914 2.38 15.22 10.21
N LEU A 915 3.18 15.76 9.28
CA LEU A 915 4.05 15.03 8.36
C LEU A 915 5.53 14.99 8.79
N ARG A 916 5.84 15.51 9.99
CA ARG A 916 7.18 15.45 10.59
C ARG A 916 7.59 14.00 10.88
N LYS A 917 8.83 13.65 10.54
CA LYS A 917 9.39 12.32 10.80
C LYS A 917 9.53 12.11 12.32
N VAL A 918 8.97 11.02 12.83
CA VAL A 918 9.08 10.65 14.25
C VAL A 918 10.25 9.70 14.43
N TYR A 919 11.18 10.09 15.30
CA TYR A 919 12.34 9.31 15.71
C TYR A 919 12.11 8.64 17.06
N SER A 920 12.83 7.55 17.34
CA SER A 920 12.80 6.83 18.61
C SER A 920 13.86 7.38 19.59
N ASN A 921 13.78 7.02 20.87
CA ASN A 921 14.78 7.44 21.85
C ASN A 921 16.21 6.97 21.51
N LYS A 922 16.36 5.88 20.73
CA LYS A 922 17.68 5.37 20.29
C LYS A 922 18.33 6.27 19.24
N ASP A 923 17.55 6.98 18.43
CA ASP A 923 18.05 7.87 17.39
C ASP A 923 18.65 9.18 17.96
N TYR A 924 18.69 9.31 19.29
CA TYR A 924 19.19 10.45 20.06
C TYR A 924 20.12 10.03 21.23
N GLU A 925 20.66 8.80 21.22
CA GLU A 925 21.35 8.21 22.38
C GLU A 925 22.57 9.01 22.83
N LEU A 926 23.42 9.45 21.89
CA LEU A 926 24.54 10.36 22.20
C LEU A 926 24.08 11.74 22.71
N GLY A 927 22.93 12.24 22.27
CA GLY A 927 22.37 13.51 22.73
C GLY A 927 21.80 13.45 24.15
N GLN A 928 21.19 12.32 24.51
CA GLN A 928 20.63 12.06 25.85
C GLN A 928 21.70 11.75 26.90
N THR A 929 22.80 11.10 26.50
CA THR A 929 23.95 10.87 27.40
C THR A 929 24.73 12.16 27.70
N HIS A 930 24.65 13.18 26.84
CA HIS A 930 25.37 14.45 26.96
C HIS A 930 24.47 15.67 27.24
N LEU A 931 23.42 15.52 28.06
CA LEU A 931 22.46 16.61 28.35
C LEU A 931 23.10 17.92 28.87
N SER A 932 24.23 17.87 29.57
CA SER A 932 24.97 19.06 30.02
C SER A 932 25.76 19.78 28.91
N ALA A 933 26.00 19.11 27.77
CA ALA A 933 26.60 19.70 26.58
C ALA A 933 25.56 20.41 25.69
N ASN A 934 24.27 20.36 26.02
CA ASN A 934 23.19 20.94 25.21
C ASN A 934 22.72 22.28 25.77
N TYR A 935 22.80 23.33 24.96
CA TYR A 935 22.33 24.69 25.29
C TYR A 935 20.81 24.73 25.51
N THR A 936 20.07 23.88 24.79
CA THR A 936 18.65 23.59 25.05
C THR A 936 18.45 22.08 25.15
N GLN A 937 18.22 21.59 26.37
CA GLN A 937 18.22 20.16 26.72
C GLN A 937 17.23 19.30 25.92
N ASN A 938 16.14 19.90 25.40
CA ASN A 938 15.11 19.20 24.63
C ASN A 938 15.32 19.27 23.10
N VAL A 939 16.39 19.91 22.61
CA VAL A 939 16.69 20.03 21.17
C VAL A 939 17.98 19.27 20.90
N LEU A 940 17.86 18.02 20.45
CA LEU A 940 18.96 17.06 20.32
C LEU A 940 19.25 16.75 18.84
N PRO A 941 20.50 16.45 18.46
CA PRO A 941 20.82 15.99 17.11
C PRO A 941 20.32 14.56 16.92
N VAL A 942 19.65 14.29 15.80
CA VAL A 942 19.39 12.92 15.34
C VAL A 942 20.74 12.30 14.95
N GLU A 943 21.09 11.17 15.55
CA GLU A 943 22.43 10.57 15.47
C GLU A 943 22.84 10.24 14.04
N GLN A 944 21.89 9.82 13.18
CA GLN A 944 22.08 9.57 11.75
C GLN A 944 22.71 10.76 10.97
N TYR A 945 22.53 12.00 11.44
CA TYR A 945 23.02 13.22 10.78
C TYR A 945 24.01 14.01 11.66
N MET A 946 24.44 13.46 12.79
CA MET A 946 25.26 14.18 13.77
C MET A 946 26.67 14.45 13.25
N CYS A 947 27.20 15.64 13.52
CA CYS A 947 28.59 15.98 13.23
C CYS A 947 29.52 15.39 14.31
N HIS A 948 29.80 14.09 14.22
CA HIS A 948 30.75 13.41 15.12
C HIS A 948 32.16 14.01 14.98
N LEU A 949 32.73 14.47 16.11
CA LEU A 949 34.07 15.08 16.14
C LEU A 949 35.18 14.02 16.18
N SER A 950 36.35 14.36 15.63
CA SER A 950 37.59 13.57 15.75
C SER A 950 37.97 13.35 17.22
N TYR A 951 38.53 12.20 17.60
CA TYR A 951 38.88 11.93 19.00
C TYR A 951 39.93 12.92 19.54
N ALA A 952 39.68 13.49 20.72
CA ALA A 952 40.60 14.36 21.43
C ALA A 952 40.75 13.93 22.90
N LYS A 953 41.98 13.77 23.38
CA LYS A 953 42.27 13.24 24.72
C LYS A 953 41.62 14.09 25.82
N GLY A 954 40.71 13.48 26.57
CA GLY A 954 39.98 14.15 27.67
C GLY A 954 38.71 14.90 27.25
N ARG A 955 38.31 14.83 25.97
CA ARG A 955 37.00 15.30 25.48
C ARG A 955 36.25 14.14 24.80
N ASN A 956 34.93 14.28 24.68
CA ASN A 956 34.10 13.36 23.90
C ASN A 956 34.12 13.73 22.40
N THR A 957 33.40 12.96 21.59
CA THR A 957 33.19 13.19 20.15
C THR A 957 31.88 13.91 19.85
N TYR A 958 31.18 14.43 20.87
CA TYR A 958 29.84 15.01 20.77
C TYR A 958 29.89 16.53 20.67
N TYR A 959 29.22 17.07 19.64
CA TYR A 959 28.75 18.45 19.63
C TYR A 959 27.30 18.44 19.12
N ASN A 960 26.45 19.33 19.64
CA ASN A 960 25.08 19.44 19.18
C ASN A 960 25.02 20.17 17.82
N ALA A 961 25.34 19.43 16.76
CA ALA A 961 25.28 19.87 15.37
C ALA A 961 24.89 18.73 14.42
N VAL A 962 24.19 19.08 13.34
CA VAL A 962 23.78 18.15 12.27
C VAL A 962 24.23 18.63 10.90
N LEU A 963 24.57 17.68 10.03
CA LEU A 963 24.97 17.89 8.65
C LEU A 963 23.74 18.05 7.75
N LEU A 964 23.77 19.05 6.86
CA LEU A 964 22.69 19.45 5.99
C LEU A 964 23.18 19.60 4.54
N GLN A 965 22.24 19.52 3.59
CA GLN A 965 22.43 19.88 2.20
C GLN A 965 21.76 21.21 1.87
N SER A 966 22.21 21.87 0.81
CA SER A 966 21.46 22.94 0.14
C SER A 966 20.56 22.33 -0.94
N PHE A 967 19.94 23.18 -1.77
CA PHE A 967 19.19 22.71 -2.93
C PHE A 967 20.15 22.18 -4.01
N LEU A 968 21.37 22.74 -4.08
CA LEU A 968 22.35 22.49 -5.13
C LEU A 968 23.51 21.58 -4.69
N GLU A 969 23.99 21.72 -3.44
CA GLU A 969 25.12 20.95 -2.91
C GLU A 969 24.70 19.97 -1.80
N LYS A 970 25.22 18.74 -1.85
CA LYS A 970 25.02 17.74 -0.78
C LYS A 970 25.99 17.97 0.37
N ASP A 971 25.53 17.76 1.62
CA ASP A 971 26.36 17.68 2.83
C ASP A 971 27.32 18.88 3.01
N CYS A 972 26.89 20.07 2.57
CA CYS A 972 27.66 21.30 2.46
C CYS A 972 27.42 22.31 3.59
N MET A 973 26.35 22.12 4.38
CA MET A 973 25.94 23.02 5.45
C MET A 973 25.86 22.27 6.79
N ILE A 974 25.98 23.00 7.90
CA ILE A 974 25.91 22.45 9.25
C ILE A 974 25.01 23.35 10.10
N SER A 975 24.03 22.76 10.79
CA SER A 975 23.23 23.40 11.83
C SER A 975 23.85 23.07 13.19
N GLY A 976 24.19 24.06 14.01
CA GLY A 976 24.75 23.83 15.35
C GLY A 976 24.23 24.78 16.42
N GLN A 977 24.32 24.38 17.69
CA GLN A 977 24.05 25.28 18.81
C GLN A 977 25.20 26.29 19.04
N TYR A 978 24.93 27.42 19.70
CA TYR A 978 25.97 28.28 20.25
C TYR A 978 26.86 27.49 21.23
N PRO A 979 28.20 27.66 21.21
CA PRO A 979 29.09 26.94 22.11
C PRO A 979 28.86 27.38 23.56
N LEU A 980 28.63 26.41 24.44
CA LEU A 980 28.73 26.58 25.88
C LEU A 980 30.20 26.83 26.27
N PRO A 981 30.50 27.59 27.35
CA PRO A 981 31.88 28.02 27.65
C PRO A 981 32.92 26.89 27.70
N GLU A 982 32.57 25.76 28.34
CA GLU A 982 33.44 24.58 28.46
C GLU A 982 33.68 23.86 27.12
N TYR A 983 32.72 23.97 26.20
CA TYR A 983 32.67 23.31 24.89
C TYR A 983 33.17 24.21 23.75
N THR A 984 33.87 25.31 24.08
CA THR A 984 34.37 26.26 23.09
C THR A 984 35.42 25.63 22.15
N GLU A 985 36.29 24.75 22.67
CA GLU A 985 37.25 24.00 21.85
C GLU A 985 36.55 23.02 20.89
N ASP A 986 35.37 22.53 21.27
CA ASP A 986 34.59 21.56 20.49
C ASP A 986 33.89 22.21 19.30
N LEU A 987 33.57 23.50 19.38
CA LEU A 987 33.24 24.29 18.19
C LEU A 987 34.45 24.45 17.26
N LEU A 988 35.67 24.64 17.78
CA LEU A 988 36.87 24.77 16.94
C LEU A 988 37.26 23.44 16.28
N ARG A 989 37.03 22.31 16.97
CA ARG A 989 37.05 20.95 16.39
C ARG A 989 35.98 20.82 15.30
N LEU A 990 34.71 21.13 15.58
CA LEU A 990 33.63 21.09 14.58
C LEU A 990 33.96 21.89 13.33
N ILE A 991 34.48 23.11 13.50
CA ILE A 991 34.92 23.97 12.39
C ILE A 991 35.98 23.26 11.55
N ARG A 992 37.03 22.72 12.19
CA ARG A 992 38.17 22.14 11.47
C ARG A 992 37.87 20.77 10.86
N ASP A 993 37.26 19.87 11.62
CA ASP A 993 36.98 18.49 11.23
C ASP A 993 36.02 18.41 10.03
N PHE A 994 35.09 19.36 9.92
CA PHE A 994 34.13 19.45 8.83
C PHE A 994 34.47 20.55 7.80
N ASP A 995 35.65 21.16 7.88
CA ASP A 995 36.12 22.24 7.00
C ASP A 995 35.11 23.40 6.82
N ALA A 996 34.51 23.84 7.93
CA ALA A 996 33.53 24.92 7.93
C ALA A 996 34.22 26.29 7.83
N ARG A 997 34.42 26.76 6.59
CA ARG A 997 35.11 28.03 6.30
C ARG A 997 34.24 29.26 6.51
N ILE A 998 32.92 29.12 6.47
CA ILE A 998 31.95 30.20 6.69
C ILE A 998 31.16 29.87 7.95
N VAL A 999 31.25 30.71 8.98
CA VAL A 999 30.66 30.48 10.30
C VAL A 999 29.70 31.62 10.65
N VAL A 1000 28.41 31.33 10.76
CA VAL A 1000 27.34 32.32 10.89
C VAL A 1000 26.73 32.24 12.28
N PHE A 1001 26.87 33.30 13.07
CA PHE A 1001 26.16 33.47 14.33
C PHE A 1001 24.91 34.32 14.08
N LEU A 1002 23.73 33.75 14.30
CA LEU A 1002 22.44 34.45 14.12
C LEU A 1002 22.11 35.38 15.32
N CYS A 1003 23.13 35.98 15.92
CA CYS A 1003 23.11 36.97 16.99
C CYS A 1003 24.42 37.80 16.97
N PRO A 1004 24.59 38.82 17.84
CA PRO A 1004 25.88 39.47 18.06
C PRO A 1004 26.82 38.52 18.84
N VAL A 1005 28.00 38.19 18.31
CA VAL A 1005 28.93 37.21 18.92
C VAL A 1005 29.35 37.62 20.32
N LYS A 1006 29.59 38.92 20.51
CA LYS A 1006 29.93 39.54 21.81
C LYS A 1006 28.87 39.38 22.92
N ASP A 1007 27.63 39.04 22.58
CA ASP A 1007 26.56 38.82 23.55
C ASP A 1007 26.59 37.35 24.07
N LEU A 1008 27.43 36.48 23.49
CA LEU A 1008 27.67 35.10 23.94
C LEU A 1008 28.81 35.05 24.98
N ALA A 1009 28.59 34.42 26.13
CA ALA A 1009 29.57 34.34 27.22
C ALA A 1009 30.92 33.71 26.81
N CYS A 1010 30.86 32.69 25.94
CA CYS A 1010 32.01 32.00 25.36
C CYS A 1010 32.87 32.88 24.43
N SER A 1011 32.34 33.95 23.83
CA SER A 1011 33.11 34.78 22.88
C SER A 1011 34.41 35.31 23.46
N SER A 1012 34.39 35.63 24.76
CA SER A 1012 35.55 36.10 25.52
C SER A 1012 36.75 35.14 25.52
N THR A 1013 36.54 33.83 25.38
CA THR A 1013 37.59 32.80 25.47
C THR A 1013 38.29 32.55 24.14
N TRP A 1014 37.57 32.55 23.01
CA TRP A 1014 38.11 32.18 21.69
C TRP A 1014 38.14 33.28 20.64
N PHE A 1015 37.25 34.28 20.72
CA PHE A 1015 37.09 35.27 19.66
C PHE A 1015 38.09 36.43 19.85
N PRO A 1016 39.03 36.66 18.92
CA PRO A 1016 40.05 37.71 19.07
C PRO A 1016 39.50 39.09 18.70
N THR A 1017 39.93 40.12 19.43
CA THR A 1017 39.88 41.50 18.92
C THR A 1017 41.07 41.77 17.98
N LYS A 1018 41.06 42.91 17.28
CA LYS A 1018 42.08 43.28 16.25
C LYS A 1018 43.55 43.14 16.69
N THR A 1019 43.83 43.26 17.99
CA THR A 1019 45.19 43.20 18.56
C THR A 1019 45.42 41.97 19.44
N GLN A 1020 44.43 41.09 19.59
CA GLN A 1020 44.52 39.89 20.43
C GLN A 1020 44.78 38.62 19.60
N VAL A 1021 45.55 37.71 20.18
CA VAL A 1021 45.62 36.31 19.78
C VAL A 1021 44.97 35.50 20.89
N LYS A 1022 44.11 34.54 20.54
CA LYS A 1022 43.44 33.65 21.50
C LYS A 1022 44.02 32.25 21.39
N PHE A 1023 44.10 31.55 22.52
CA PHE A 1023 44.61 30.19 22.63
C PHE A 1023 43.55 29.33 23.31
N VAL A 1024 43.10 28.27 22.65
CA VAL A 1024 42.04 27.38 23.13
C VAL A 1024 42.48 25.94 22.86
N GLY A 1025 42.96 25.27 23.90
CA GLY A 1025 43.53 23.92 23.80
C GLY A 1025 44.70 23.85 22.82
N ASN A 1026 44.50 23.14 21.69
CA ASN A 1026 45.50 23.04 20.62
C ASN A 1026 45.37 24.10 19.51
N PHE A 1027 44.40 25.02 19.60
CA PHE A 1027 44.14 26.05 18.60
C PHE A 1027 44.69 27.42 18.97
N THR A 1028 45.23 28.12 17.97
CA THR A 1028 45.59 29.55 18.03
C THR A 1028 44.72 30.32 17.04
N ILE A 1029 43.95 31.30 17.53
CA ILE A 1029 43.02 32.10 16.74
C ILE A 1029 43.55 33.53 16.60
N LYS A 1030 43.71 33.99 15.37
CA LYS A 1030 44.24 35.31 15.00
C LYS A 1030 43.21 36.10 14.19
N HIS A 1031 43.03 37.38 14.51
CA HIS A 1031 42.22 38.30 13.70
C HIS A 1031 42.98 38.70 12.42
N VAL A 1032 42.30 38.72 11.26
CA VAL A 1032 42.84 39.23 9.99
C VAL A 1032 42.23 40.59 9.68
N ASN A 1033 40.96 40.64 9.28
CA ASN A 1033 40.24 41.87 8.99
C ASN A 1033 38.75 41.78 9.41
N GLU A 1034 38.06 42.91 9.40
CA GLU A 1034 36.62 42.99 9.57
C GLU A 1034 36.00 43.85 8.47
N ALA A 1035 34.76 43.55 8.12
CA ALA A 1035 33.91 44.34 7.24
C ALA A 1035 32.51 44.44 7.85
N LYS A 1036 31.73 45.45 7.46
CA LYS A 1036 30.39 45.68 8.02
C LYS A 1036 29.42 46.12 6.93
N GLY A 1037 28.42 45.29 6.66
CA GLY A 1037 27.26 45.61 5.84
C GLY A 1037 26.14 46.26 6.68
N SER A 1038 24.94 46.34 6.10
CA SER A 1038 23.77 47.00 6.72
C SER A 1038 23.37 46.32 8.03
N HIS A 1039 23.10 45.01 8.00
CA HIS A 1039 22.62 44.24 9.14
C HIS A 1039 23.56 43.10 9.57
N VAL A 1040 24.74 43.00 8.93
CA VAL A 1040 25.71 41.91 9.11
C VAL A 1040 27.10 42.49 9.36
N LYS A 1041 27.84 41.93 10.30
CA LYS A 1041 29.28 42.18 10.45
C LYS A 1041 30.06 40.91 10.13
N MET A 1042 31.10 41.06 9.32
CA MET A 1042 32.00 40.01 8.88
C MET A 1042 33.37 40.18 9.56
N THR A 1043 34.00 39.09 9.98
CA THR A 1043 35.33 39.10 10.62
C THR A 1043 36.10 37.87 10.15
N LYS A 1044 37.19 38.07 9.41
CA LYS A 1044 38.00 36.97 8.90
C LYS A 1044 39.12 36.65 9.88
N LEU A 1045 39.26 35.37 10.20
CA LEU A 1045 40.17 34.83 11.21
C LEU A 1045 41.09 33.77 10.58
N ILE A 1046 42.23 33.52 11.25
CA ILE A 1046 43.09 32.36 11.01
C ILE A 1046 43.03 31.46 12.24
N LEU A 1047 42.72 30.19 12.01
CA LEU A 1047 42.70 29.09 12.97
C LEU A 1047 43.91 28.18 12.70
N GLN A 1048 44.98 28.35 13.47
CA GLN A 1048 46.17 27.50 13.43
C GLN A 1048 46.02 26.36 14.45
N ALA A 1049 46.47 25.16 14.10
CA ALA A 1049 46.62 24.03 15.03
C ALA A 1049 48.11 23.67 15.13
N LYS A 1050 48.56 23.14 16.28
CA LYS A 1050 49.99 22.86 16.53
C LYS A 1050 50.67 21.94 15.50
N GLU A 1051 49.91 21.10 14.83
CA GLU A 1051 50.40 20.00 13.98
C GLU A 1051 49.97 20.13 12.50
N ASN A 1052 49.34 21.24 12.10
CA ASN A 1052 48.76 21.34 10.75
C ASN A 1052 48.54 22.79 10.26
N ASN A 1053 48.42 22.95 8.94
CA ASN A 1053 48.34 24.22 8.22
C ASN A 1053 47.27 25.22 8.72
N ASP A 1054 47.50 26.51 8.43
CA ASP A 1054 46.59 27.62 8.71
C ASP A 1054 45.24 27.46 8.00
N MET A 1055 44.16 27.39 8.76
CA MET A 1055 42.79 27.42 8.25
C MET A 1055 42.24 28.84 8.32
N ARG A 1056 41.97 29.47 7.18
CA ARG A 1056 41.25 30.76 7.12
C ARG A 1056 39.75 30.51 7.25
N ILE A 1057 39.06 31.28 8.09
CA ILE A 1057 37.60 31.24 8.24
C ILE A 1057 37.02 32.65 8.21
N THR A 1058 35.82 32.79 7.65
CA THR A 1058 35.01 34.01 7.75
C THR A 1058 33.91 33.80 8.79
N VAL A 1059 33.90 34.61 9.85
CA VAL A 1059 32.81 34.64 10.83
C VAL A 1059 31.87 35.79 10.50
N LEU A 1060 30.57 35.50 10.38
CA LEU A 1060 29.51 36.49 10.21
C LEU A 1060 28.66 36.54 11.49
N GLU A 1061 28.30 37.74 11.94
CA GLU A 1061 27.41 37.99 13.07
C GLU A 1061 26.27 38.95 12.67
N CYS A 1062 25.09 38.77 13.26
CA CYS A 1062 23.90 39.60 13.01
C CYS A 1062 23.67 40.60 14.18
N PRO A 1063 24.20 41.85 14.12
CA PRO A 1063 24.30 42.70 15.31
C PRO A 1063 22.95 43.27 15.80
N THR A 1064 21.92 43.22 14.95
CA THR A 1064 20.55 43.66 15.24
C THR A 1064 19.64 42.52 15.72
N TRP A 1065 19.98 41.26 15.46
CA TRP A 1065 19.10 40.13 15.76
C TRP A 1065 19.28 39.65 17.20
N LYS A 1066 18.67 40.37 18.16
CA LYS A 1066 18.76 40.01 19.59
C LYS A 1066 17.73 38.97 20.01
N ASP A 1067 18.00 38.24 21.09
CA ASP A 1067 16.98 37.41 21.73
C ASP A 1067 15.86 38.29 22.30
N ARG A 1068 14.61 37.89 22.04
CA ARG A 1068 13.35 38.60 22.37
C ARG A 1068 12.99 39.83 21.53
N GLN A 1069 13.70 40.15 20.44
CA GLN A 1069 13.10 41.02 19.41
C GLN A 1069 12.14 40.22 18.51
N SER A 1070 11.10 40.89 18.04
CA SER A 1070 10.09 40.32 17.13
C SER A 1070 10.72 39.85 15.81
N THR A 1071 10.04 38.95 15.09
CA THR A 1071 10.36 38.46 13.72
C THR A 1071 10.24 39.55 12.64
N ALA A 1072 10.23 40.83 13.03
CA ALA A 1072 9.89 41.98 12.19
C ALA A 1072 10.95 42.33 11.13
N ASP A 1073 12.22 41.99 11.35
CA ASP A 1073 13.32 42.47 10.51
C ASP A 1073 13.76 41.43 9.45
N LYS A 1074 12.84 41.19 8.51
CA LYS A 1074 12.98 40.29 7.35
C LYS A 1074 14.29 40.51 6.57
N ARG A 1075 14.80 41.74 6.58
CA ARG A 1075 15.99 42.18 5.84
C ARG A 1075 17.29 41.67 6.44
N VAL A 1076 17.35 41.45 7.76
CA VAL A 1076 18.52 40.82 8.41
C VAL A 1076 18.75 39.41 7.85
N LEU A 1077 17.66 38.66 7.57
CA LEU A 1077 17.75 37.31 7.02
C LEU A 1077 18.20 37.30 5.55
N LEU A 1078 17.69 38.23 4.73
CA LEU A 1078 18.15 38.40 3.35
C LEU A 1078 19.63 38.83 3.29
N ASP A 1079 20.03 39.82 4.08
CA ASP A 1079 21.41 40.31 4.10
C ASP A 1079 22.40 39.23 4.55
N VAL A 1080 22.10 38.46 5.60
CA VAL A 1080 23.03 37.40 6.04
C VAL A 1080 23.12 36.25 5.03
N ILE A 1081 22.01 35.88 4.37
CA ILE A 1081 22.06 34.87 3.29
C ILE A 1081 22.82 35.40 2.07
N LYS A 1082 22.67 36.69 1.72
CA LYS A 1082 23.40 37.38 0.65
C LYS A 1082 24.92 37.39 0.89
N GLU A 1083 25.35 37.80 2.08
CA GLU A 1083 26.77 37.79 2.46
C GLU A 1083 27.36 36.37 2.49
N VAL A 1084 26.59 35.38 3.00
CA VAL A 1084 27.01 33.96 3.01
C VAL A 1084 27.16 33.40 1.59
N LYS A 1085 26.18 33.63 0.69
CA LYS A 1085 26.30 33.26 -0.73
C LYS A 1085 27.52 33.92 -1.38
N THR A 1086 27.75 35.21 -1.12
CA THR A 1086 28.87 36.00 -1.68
C THR A 1086 30.24 35.46 -1.25
N GLU A 1087 30.40 35.09 0.03
CA GLU A 1087 31.62 34.44 0.52
C GLU A 1087 31.79 33.01 -0.03
N LYS A 1088 30.69 32.23 -0.15
CA LYS A 1088 30.68 30.85 -0.65
C LYS A 1088 31.13 30.74 -2.12
N ILE A 1089 30.79 31.73 -2.96
CA ILE A 1089 31.30 31.81 -4.35
C ILE A 1089 32.85 31.82 -4.40
N ASN A 1090 33.49 32.39 -3.38
CA ASN A 1090 34.95 32.60 -3.33
C ASN A 1090 35.67 31.65 -2.35
N THR A 1091 34.95 30.74 -1.70
CA THR A 1091 35.46 29.94 -0.57
C THR A 1091 34.96 28.50 -0.65
N GLU A 1092 35.83 27.60 -1.10
CA GLU A 1092 35.62 26.15 -0.93
C GLU A 1092 35.54 25.80 0.57
N GLY A 1093 34.64 24.89 0.93
CA GLY A 1093 34.36 24.51 2.32
C GLY A 1093 32.87 24.51 2.67
N ARG A 1094 32.57 24.23 3.94
CA ARG A 1094 31.20 24.18 4.48
C ARG A 1094 30.74 25.49 5.13
N ILE A 1095 29.42 25.65 5.22
CA ILE A 1095 28.76 26.75 5.93
C ILE A 1095 28.21 26.21 7.27
N LEU A 1096 28.74 26.68 8.39
CA LEU A 1096 28.23 26.39 9.73
C LEU A 1096 27.33 27.54 10.20
N VAL A 1097 26.06 27.26 10.49
CA VAL A 1097 25.09 28.25 10.99
C VAL A 1097 24.68 27.90 12.41
N LEU A 1098 24.71 28.90 13.28
CA LEU A 1098 24.54 28.76 14.71
C LEU A 1098 23.36 29.58 15.23
N SER A 1099 22.48 28.94 15.99
CA SER A 1099 21.48 29.57 16.88
C SER A 1099 21.63 29.02 18.30
N SER A 1100 20.91 29.56 19.28
CA SER A 1100 20.94 29.10 20.69
C SER A 1100 20.80 27.59 20.83
N ASP A 1101 19.84 27.03 20.10
CA ASP A 1101 19.41 25.64 20.08
C ASP A 1101 19.82 24.88 18.80
N GLY A 1102 20.51 25.54 17.86
CA GLY A 1102 20.75 25.07 16.51
C GLY A 1102 19.50 24.88 15.62
N ALA A 1103 18.30 25.23 16.09
CA ALA A 1103 17.02 24.99 15.42
C ALA A 1103 16.22 26.26 15.13
N ALA A 1104 15.82 27.05 16.14
CA ALA A 1104 14.81 28.11 16.01
C ALA A 1104 15.13 29.11 14.89
N ARG A 1105 16.29 29.78 14.93
CA ARG A 1105 16.70 30.73 13.88
C ARG A 1105 17.36 30.05 12.68
N CYS A 1106 17.97 28.88 12.90
CA CYS A 1106 18.58 28.10 11.83
C CYS A 1106 17.53 27.62 10.82
N GLY A 1107 16.32 27.25 11.28
CA GLY A 1107 15.23 26.77 10.43
C GLY A 1107 14.86 27.78 9.33
N PRO A 1108 14.45 29.01 9.65
CA PRO A 1108 14.18 30.05 8.66
C PRO A 1108 15.39 30.36 7.77
N PHE A 1109 16.61 30.37 8.30
CA PHE A 1109 17.82 30.55 7.48
C PHE A 1109 17.94 29.45 6.42
N PHE A 1110 17.89 28.17 6.81
CA PHE A 1110 18.07 27.08 5.86
C PHE A 1110 16.90 26.94 4.88
N VAL A 1111 15.65 27.19 5.32
CA VAL A 1111 14.49 27.19 4.43
C VAL A 1111 14.58 28.30 3.39
N VAL A 1112 14.88 29.54 3.79
CA VAL A 1112 15.03 30.67 2.86
C VAL A 1112 16.24 30.46 1.94
N TYR A 1113 17.39 29.97 2.44
CA TYR A 1113 18.57 29.70 1.63
C TYR A 1113 18.28 28.73 0.48
N ASN A 1114 17.66 27.58 0.79
CA ASN A 1114 17.25 26.57 -0.20
C ASN A 1114 16.19 27.13 -1.17
N ALA A 1115 15.24 27.92 -0.67
CA ALA A 1115 14.19 28.51 -1.49
C ALA A 1115 14.73 29.56 -2.47
N LEU A 1116 15.74 30.36 -2.08
CA LEU A 1116 16.42 31.28 -2.97
C LEU A 1116 17.23 30.54 -4.04
N GLU A 1117 17.98 29.49 -3.70
CA GLU A 1117 18.63 28.63 -4.71
C GLU A 1117 17.61 28.02 -5.70
N GLN A 1118 16.44 27.56 -5.21
CA GLN A 1118 15.37 27.03 -6.07
C GLN A 1118 14.84 28.11 -7.04
N ILE A 1119 14.60 29.32 -6.56
CA ILE A 1119 14.16 30.46 -7.38
C ILE A 1119 15.21 30.80 -8.45
N THR A 1120 16.50 30.86 -8.07
CA THR A 1120 17.61 31.15 -9.01
C THR A 1120 17.72 30.09 -10.12
N VAL A 1121 17.57 28.80 -9.79
CA VAL A 1121 17.85 27.71 -10.73
C VAL A 1121 16.62 27.25 -11.51
N ASP A 1122 15.43 27.19 -10.91
CA ASP A 1122 14.21 26.66 -11.53
C ASP A 1122 13.09 27.68 -11.74
N SER A 1123 13.20 28.90 -11.18
CA SER A 1123 12.12 29.92 -11.21
C SER A 1123 10.78 29.43 -10.63
N GLU A 1124 10.86 28.50 -9.68
CA GLU A 1124 9.76 28.03 -8.83
C GLU A 1124 10.18 28.07 -7.35
N VAL A 1125 9.23 27.90 -6.42
CA VAL A 1125 9.49 27.78 -4.98
C VAL A 1125 8.51 26.83 -4.29
N ASP A 1126 9.01 25.91 -3.44
CA ASP A 1126 8.23 24.97 -2.60
C ASP A 1126 8.71 25.01 -1.14
N ILE A 1127 8.42 26.12 -0.44
CA ILE A 1127 8.79 26.36 0.98
C ILE A 1127 8.39 25.17 1.87
N PHE A 1128 7.20 24.60 1.64
CA PHE A 1128 6.68 23.44 2.36
C PHE A 1128 7.57 22.20 2.20
N THR A 1129 7.91 21.82 0.95
CA THR A 1129 8.74 20.64 0.69
C THR A 1129 10.17 20.82 1.21
N ILE A 1130 10.74 22.03 1.07
CA ILE A 1130 12.04 22.39 1.64
C ILE A 1130 12.03 22.24 3.17
N ALA A 1131 11.03 22.79 3.85
CA ALA A 1131 10.88 22.65 5.30
C ALA A 1131 10.78 21.18 5.73
N ARG A 1132 10.08 20.33 4.96
CA ARG A 1132 10.01 18.88 5.22
C ARG A 1132 11.37 18.19 5.05
N GLN A 1133 12.12 18.46 3.98
CA GLN A 1133 13.45 17.86 3.75
C GLN A 1133 14.49 18.27 4.81
N LEU A 1134 14.34 19.47 5.38
CA LEU A 1134 15.16 19.92 6.50
C LEU A 1134 14.70 19.31 7.83
N GLN A 1135 13.39 19.21 8.09
CA GLN A 1135 12.83 18.57 9.31
C GLN A 1135 13.15 17.07 9.42
N VAL A 1136 13.51 16.38 8.32
CA VAL A 1136 14.07 15.02 8.40
C VAL A 1136 15.41 14.98 9.15
N ARG A 1137 16.22 16.04 9.05
CA ARG A 1137 17.59 16.10 9.61
C ARG A 1137 17.65 16.75 10.99
N ARG A 1138 16.78 17.73 11.26
CA ARG A 1138 16.54 18.30 12.60
C ARG A 1138 15.05 18.61 12.76
N THR A 1139 14.37 17.83 13.59
CA THR A 1139 12.91 17.88 13.71
C THR A 1139 12.38 19.24 14.16
N GLU A 1140 13.18 20.06 14.83
CA GLU A 1140 12.76 21.31 15.45
C GLU A 1140 12.77 22.51 14.49
N PHE A 1141 13.33 22.38 13.28
CA PHE A 1141 13.33 23.47 12.30
C PHE A 1141 11.92 23.96 11.97
N VAL A 1142 11.71 25.28 12.12
CA VAL A 1142 10.45 25.96 11.78
C VAL A 1142 9.27 25.27 12.49
N SER A 1143 9.38 25.18 13.81
CA SER A 1143 8.36 24.59 14.70
C SER A 1143 7.35 25.61 15.25
N THR A 1144 7.37 26.85 14.76
CA THR A 1144 6.33 27.84 15.05
C THR A 1144 5.73 28.39 13.76
N LEU A 1145 4.45 28.76 13.81
CA LEU A 1145 3.76 29.39 12.69
C LEU A 1145 4.38 30.74 12.31
N ASP A 1146 4.96 31.46 13.28
CA ASP A 1146 5.59 32.76 13.04
C ASP A 1146 6.95 32.59 12.33
N ASP A 1147 7.71 31.51 12.60
CA ASP A 1147 8.89 31.12 11.82
C ASP A 1147 8.50 30.69 10.38
N TYR A 1148 7.37 30.01 10.21
CA TYR A 1148 6.89 29.57 8.89
C TYR A 1148 6.40 30.76 8.04
N GLN A 1149 5.66 31.68 8.67
CA GLN A 1149 5.28 32.96 8.07
C GLN A 1149 6.51 33.79 7.67
N LEU A 1150 7.55 33.84 8.53
CA LEU A 1150 8.79 34.54 8.22
C LEU A 1150 9.46 34.02 6.94
N CYS A 1151 9.43 32.71 6.69
CA CYS A 1151 9.96 32.13 5.45
C CYS A 1151 9.22 32.64 4.21
N TYR A 1152 7.88 32.61 4.23
CA TYR A 1152 7.03 33.13 3.14
C TYR A 1152 7.25 34.63 2.92
N ASP A 1153 7.26 35.40 4.01
CA ASP A 1153 7.41 36.85 4.02
C ASP A 1153 8.77 37.33 3.50
N VAL A 1154 9.83 36.58 3.77
CA VAL A 1154 11.20 36.90 3.34
C VAL A 1154 11.40 36.59 1.85
N ILE A 1155 10.83 35.49 1.35
CA ILE A 1155 10.81 35.21 -0.09
C ILE A 1155 9.98 36.24 -0.85
N ALA A 1156 8.87 36.71 -0.29
CA ALA A 1156 8.10 37.80 -0.89
C ALA A 1156 8.87 39.13 -0.91
N GLU A 1157 9.57 39.52 0.17
CA GLU A 1157 10.41 40.73 0.20
C GLU A 1157 11.55 40.64 -0.83
N TYR A 1158 12.18 39.47 -1.02
CA TYR A 1158 13.18 39.25 -2.08
C TYR A 1158 12.59 39.52 -3.47
N LEU A 1159 11.45 38.91 -3.80
CA LEU A 1159 10.81 39.03 -5.12
C LEU A 1159 10.20 40.41 -5.40
N LEU A 1160 9.79 41.14 -4.36
CA LEU A 1160 9.34 42.54 -4.48
C LEU A 1160 10.51 43.51 -4.73
N ASN A 1161 11.72 43.15 -4.30
CA ASN A 1161 12.91 44.00 -4.35
C ASN A 1161 13.99 43.40 -5.27
N ASP A 1162 13.59 42.76 -6.38
CA ASP A 1162 14.49 42.06 -7.31
C ASP A 1162 15.61 42.97 -7.86
N CYS A 1163 15.35 44.27 -8.04
CA CYS A 1163 16.37 45.27 -8.39
C CYS A 1163 17.50 45.45 -7.35
N VAL A 1164 17.36 44.91 -6.13
CA VAL A 1164 18.31 44.99 -5.01
C VAL A 1164 18.94 43.62 -4.68
N TYR A 1165 18.26 42.53 -5.02
CA TYR A 1165 18.65 41.16 -4.67
C TYR A 1165 18.78 40.19 -5.86
N GLY A 1166 18.43 40.55 -7.09
CA GLY A 1166 18.47 39.69 -8.29
C GLY A 1166 19.88 39.28 -8.78
N ASN A 1167 20.91 39.54 -7.98
CA ASN A 1167 22.29 39.06 -8.15
C ASN A 1167 22.70 38.11 -6.99
N VAL A 1168 21.75 37.43 -6.33
CA VAL A 1168 21.94 36.65 -5.09
C VAL A 1168 21.43 35.22 -5.20
#